data_AF-A0A933BPV2-F1
#
_entry.id   AF-A0A933BPV2-F1
#
_cell.length_a   1.000
_cell.length_b   1.000
_cell.length_c   1.000
_cell.angle_alpha   90.00
_cell.angle_beta   90.00
_cell.angle_gamma   90.00
#
_symmetry.space_group_name_H-M   'P 1'
#
loop_
_entity.id
_entity.type
_entity.pdbx_description
1 polymer ?
#
loop_
_entity_poly.entity_id
_entity_poly.type
_entity_poly.pdbx_seq_one_letter_code
_entity_poly.pdbx_strand_id
1 'polypeptide(L)'
;EQGSAPGQGFLGIMCENGLGTAQDLSAAAEWYRQAAEQGNEAAQFNLGRIYLNGKGVPRDPAEGAKWFRQAAGQGNGEAQNHLGVLHENGDGVPQDYAEAVKWYRKAARQGNTAAQFNLGDLYESGKGVGKNLAEAVRWYRRSAQQGLDFAQYKLGTLYYAGEGVRQDSQKALKWLCLAAEQGFDKAQQFLSATNGRFHPNEKEFYFKGQFFWEQEDREESVRWFRKSAMQGYPPAQHRMGILCDRGEGVPRDSEQAVKWFRQAAEQGHAEAQYDLGLMHFLGEGTPLDFAAAYAWFAKAAERNLPGAQLFLGVLYENGKGAERDPVLAAESYRQSAEQGDGVAQGLLANMYYHGRGVERSFEKAIFWLGKSAEQGNDVAQYNLGRMYFNGDGAPQDLGEAMKRFRQAAERGNDYAQYHLGKQFYLGQGVCQDHGEAIHWIRKAAGQGNDMAQNLLGVMCEKGQGTSRNYEEAVQWYRRAAEQGNRKAQDNLGMMYFVGKGVPQNYEEAAKWYRKAAVKSQSESPDELGLKSLAGNGEAEDSRKVVNWLIKTAGKGSSLAQNRLGLVYERGTGVPRDHSKCVHWYRLAAEQGNDAAQFNLGRMYRQGTGLRRSDENAFEWFLKAAEQGNNAAQNMLGEMYRKGEGVSQNHAEAFRWYRKAAEQGVDAAQFQLGQMYKNGIGVEKNAAEAVRWFRRAAEQGNLPAIGSLKKISQSAQP
;
A
#
# COMPACT_ATOMS: atom_id res chain seq x y z
N GLU A 1 13.50 -68.83 -12.93
CA GLU A 1 13.77 -70.25 -12.58
C GLU A 1 12.55 -70.98 -12.01
N GLN A 2 11.74 -70.38 -11.12
CA GLN A 2 10.53 -71.05 -10.57
C GLN A 2 9.28 -71.04 -11.47
N GLY A 3 9.39 -70.62 -12.74
CA GLY A 3 8.28 -70.68 -13.72
C GLY A 3 7.07 -69.76 -13.46
N SER A 4 7.17 -68.77 -12.58
CA SER A 4 6.05 -67.90 -12.22
C SER A 4 5.62 -66.98 -13.38
N ALA A 5 4.33 -67.01 -13.76
CA ALA A 5 3.79 -66.21 -14.86
C ALA A 5 3.98 -64.69 -14.72
N PRO A 6 3.76 -64.05 -13.53
CA PRO A 6 4.12 -62.64 -13.34
C PRO A 6 5.61 -62.35 -13.53
N GLY A 7 6.49 -63.25 -13.08
CA GLY A 7 7.94 -63.10 -13.22
C GLY A 7 8.40 -63.19 -14.68
N GLN A 8 7.84 -64.13 -15.45
CA GLN A 8 8.09 -64.23 -16.89
C GLN A 8 7.53 -63.04 -17.66
N GLY A 9 6.34 -62.55 -17.30
CA GLY A 9 5.79 -61.31 -17.87
C GLY A 9 6.69 -60.10 -17.61
N PHE A 10 7.26 -60.00 -16.41
CA PHE A 10 8.19 -58.93 -16.06
C PHE A 10 9.53 -59.04 -16.82
N LEU A 11 10.06 -60.25 -17.01
CA LEU A 11 11.22 -60.48 -17.87
C LEU A 11 10.95 -60.05 -19.32
N GLY A 12 9.74 -60.29 -19.83
CA GLY A 12 9.31 -59.78 -21.13
C GLY A 12 9.40 -58.25 -21.22
N ILE A 13 8.92 -57.53 -20.20
CA ILE A 13 9.02 -56.06 -20.12
C ILE A 13 10.49 -55.60 -20.06
N MET A 14 11.33 -56.30 -19.29
CA MET A 14 12.75 -55.97 -19.17
C MET A 14 13.48 -56.13 -20.51
N CYS A 15 13.24 -57.24 -21.23
CA CYS A 15 13.79 -57.48 -22.55
C CYS A 15 13.27 -56.47 -23.59
N GLU A 16 11.97 -56.14 -23.56
CA GLU A 16 11.37 -55.19 -24.51
C GLU A 16 11.94 -53.77 -24.35
N ASN A 17 12.25 -53.35 -23.13
CA ASN A 17 12.72 -52.00 -22.82
C ASN A 17 14.22 -51.89 -22.55
N GLY A 18 14.96 -53.01 -22.58
CA GLY A 18 16.40 -53.03 -22.26
C GLY A 18 16.71 -52.66 -20.81
N LEU A 19 15.83 -53.00 -19.86
CA LEU A 19 16.01 -52.70 -18.44
C LEU A 19 16.86 -53.80 -17.81
N GLY A 20 18.13 -53.52 -17.51
CA GLY A 20 19.05 -54.51 -16.93
C GLY A 20 19.54 -55.60 -17.89
N THR A 21 19.18 -55.51 -19.17
CA THR A 21 19.64 -56.36 -20.28
C THR A 21 19.63 -55.55 -21.59
N ALA A 22 20.28 -56.01 -22.66
CA ALA A 22 20.11 -55.39 -23.98
C ALA A 22 18.65 -55.54 -24.45
N GLN A 23 18.15 -54.54 -25.19
CA GLN A 23 16.82 -54.62 -25.79
C GLN A 23 16.76 -55.78 -26.79
N ASP A 24 15.82 -56.69 -26.57
CA ASP A 24 15.60 -57.87 -27.42
C ASP A 24 14.10 -58.19 -27.49
N LEU A 25 13.50 -57.82 -28.62
CA LEU A 25 12.05 -57.98 -28.86
C LEU A 25 11.66 -59.44 -29.15
N SER A 26 12.59 -60.25 -29.65
CA SER A 26 12.35 -61.67 -29.89
C SER A 26 12.35 -62.43 -28.56
N ALA A 27 13.34 -62.17 -27.70
CA ALA A 27 13.35 -62.72 -26.34
C ALA A 27 12.16 -62.23 -25.51
N ALA A 28 11.76 -60.96 -25.66
CA ALA A 28 10.56 -60.44 -25.01
C ALA A 28 9.30 -61.21 -25.43
N ALA A 29 9.13 -61.49 -26.73
CA ALA A 29 8.01 -62.26 -27.25
C ALA A 29 7.96 -63.68 -26.68
N GLU A 30 9.10 -64.34 -26.51
CA GLU A 30 9.20 -65.67 -25.90
C GLU A 30 8.79 -65.65 -24.43
N TRP A 31 9.29 -64.69 -23.65
CA TRP A 31 8.92 -64.54 -22.24
C TRP A 31 7.44 -64.20 -22.06
N TYR A 32 6.90 -63.30 -22.88
CA TYR A 32 5.47 -63.01 -22.89
C TYR A 32 4.65 -64.24 -23.29
N ARG A 33 5.09 -65.06 -24.25
CA ARG A 33 4.41 -66.30 -24.62
C ARG A 33 4.30 -67.27 -23.45
N GLN A 34 5.41 -67.54 -22.76
CA GLN A 34 5.40 -68.44 -21.59
C GLN A 34 4.46 -67.95 -20.47
N ALA A 35 4.41 -66.64 -20.22
CA ALA A 35 3.51 -66.06 -19.24
C ALA A 35 2.05 -66.06 -19.71
N ALA A 36 1.81 -65.76 -20.99
CA ALA A 36 0.48 -65.68 -21.59
C ALA A 36 -0.23 -67.05 -21.64
N GLU A 37 0.53 -68.12 -21.94
CA GLU A 37 0.06 -69.51 -21.92
C GLU A 37 -0.38 -69.96 -20.52
N GLN A 38 0.19 -69.36 -19.47
CA GLN A 38 -0.22 -69.58 -18.09
C GLN A 38 -1.37 -68.68 -17.63
N GLY A 39 -1.98 -67.91 -18.53
CA GLY A 39 -3.14 -67.07 -18.23
C GLY A 39 -2.81 -65.64 -17.78
N ASN A 40 -1.53 -65.22 -17.79
CA ASN A 40 -1.18 -63.86 -17.37
C ASN A 40 -1.76 -62.80 -18.33
N GLU A 41 -2.69 -61.99 -17.83
CA GLU A 41 -3.47 -61.02 -18.61
C GLU A 41 -2.60 -59.95 -19.30
N ALA A 42 -1.63 -59.37 -18.61
CA ALA A 42 -0.73 -58.37 -19.19
C ALA A 42 0.18 -58.97 -20.27
N ALA A 43 0.69 -60.19 -20.06
CA ALA A 43 1.49 -60.89 -21.06
C ALA A 43 0.67 -61.27 -22.29
N GLN A 44 -0.58 -61.70 -22.12
CA GLN A 44 -1.50 -61.94 -23.24
C GLN A 44 -1.73 -60.66 -24.06
N PHE A 45 -1.95 -59.52 -23.41
CA PHE A 45 -2.08 -58.24 -24.09
C PHE A 45 -0.79 -57.85 -24.85
N ASN A 46 0.37 -57.91 -24.19
CA ASN A 46 1.65 -57.52 -24.80
C ASN A 46 2.05 -58.44 -25.95
N LEU A 47 1.78 -59.75 -25.82
CA LEU A 47 2.02 -60.71 -26.89
C LEU A 47 1.09 -60.46 -28.08
N GLY A 48 -0.18 -60.13 -27.83
CA GLY A 48 -1.11 -59.68 -28.87
C GLY A 48 -0.58 -58.47 -29.65
N ARG A 49 -0.04 -57.48 -28.93
CA ARG A 49 0.57 -56.27 -29.51
C ARG A 49 1.82 -56.58 -30.35
N ILE A 50 2.66 -57.51 -29.89
CA ILE A 50 3.87 -57.94 -30.60
C ILE A 50 3.52 -58.59 -31.94
N TYR A 51 2.57 -59.53 -31.95
CA TYR A 51 2.13 -60.20 -33.18
C TYR A 51 1.43 -59.23 -34.15
N LEU A 52 0.62 -58.30 -33.63
CA LEU A 52 -0.06 -57.30 -34.46
C LEU A 52 0.94 -56.37 -35.19
N ASN A 53 2.00 -55.97 -34.49
CA ASN A 53 3.01 -55.05 -35.02
C ASN A 53 4.15 -55.74 -35.77
N GLY A 54 4.32 -57.05 -35.63
CA GLY A 54 5.42 -57.81 -36.23
C GLY A 54 6.81 -57.43 -35.70
N LYS A 55 6.89 -56.95 -34.44
CA LYS A 55 8.15 -56.52 -33.82
C LYS A 55 8.71 -57.65 -32.96
N GLY A 56 9.84 -58.24 -33.38
CA GLY A 56 10.47 -59.38 -32.70
C GLY A 56 9.95 -60.77 -33.14
N VAL A 57 8.77 -60.82 -33.74
CA VAL A 57 8.19 -62.01 -34.42
C VAL A 57 7.55 -61.58 -35.75
N PRO A 58 7.36 -62.47 -36.73
CA PRO A 58 6.61 -62.15 -37.95
C PRO A 58 5.21 -61.63 -37.62
N ARG A 59 4.74 -60.60 -38.35
CA ARG A 59 3.40 -60.03 -38.17
C ARG A 59 2.33 -61.09 -38.43
N ASP A 60 1.53 -61.39 -37.41
CA ASP A 60 0.40 -62.32 -37.48
C ASP A 60 -0.79 -61.73 -36.71
N PRO A 61 -1.65 -60.94 -37.37
CA PRO A 61 -2.80 -60.32 -36.72
C PRO A 61 -3.83 -61.34 -36.22
N ALA A 62 -3.92 -62.52 -36.83
CA ALA A 62 -4.86 -63.56 -36.41
C ALA A 62 -4.42 -64.18 -35.09
N GLU A 63 -3.12 -64.42 -34.93
CA GLU A 63 -2.55 -64.87 -33.66
C GLU A 63 -2.64 -63.75 -32.60
N GLY A 64 -2.36 -62.50 -32.98
CA GLY A 64 -2.55 -61.35 -32.10
C GLY A 64 -4.00 -61.23 -31.58
N ALA A 65 -4.99 -61.43 -32.45
CA ALA A 65 -6.41 -61.42 -32.09
C ALA A 65 -6.77 -62.51 -31.07
N LYS A 66 -6.16 -63.70 -31.14
CA LYS A 66 -6.39 -64.78 -30.16
C LYS A 66 -5.94 -64.34 -28.77
N TRP A 67 -4.75 -63.77 -28.66
CA TRP A 67 -4.20 -63.31 -27.38
C TRP A 67 -4.96 -62.12 -26.81
N PHE A 68 -5.33 -61.15 -27.66
CA PHE A 68 -6.22 -60.07 -27.21
C PHE A 68 -7.58 -60.59 -26.75
N ARG A 69 -8.17 -61.62 -27.39
CA ARG A 69 -9.44 -62.23 -26.95
C ARG A 69 -9.35 -62.83 -25.55
N GLN A 70 -8.24 -63.48 -25.23
CA GLN A 70 -8.01 -64.01 -23.89
C GLN A 70 -7.88 -62.88 -22.86
N ALA A 71 -7.01 -61.90 -23.10
CA ALA A 71 -6.84 -60.76 -22.20
C ALA A 71 -8.13 -59.94 -22.02
N ALA A 72 -8.88 -59.70 -23.10
CA ALA A 72 -10.16 -58.99 -23.07
C ALA A 72 -11.25 -59.75 -22.30
N GLY A 73 -11.23 -61.09 -22.35
CA GLY A 73 -12.10 -61.96 -21.56
C GLY A 73 -11.85 -61.85 -20.05
N GLN A 74 -10.62 -61.53 -19.66
CA GLN A 74 -10.22 -61.25 -18.28
C GLN A 74 -10.52 -59.81 -17.83
N GLY A 75 -11.04 -58.97 -18.73
CA GLY A 75 -11.42 -57.60 -18.41
C GLY A 75 -10.43 -56.52 -18.89
N ASN A 76 -9.30 -56.88 -19.50
CA ASN A 76 -8.30 -55.90 -19.96
C ASN A 76 -8.92 -54.88 -20.94
N GLY A 77 -8.99 -53.60 -20.53
CA GLY A 77 -9.60 -52.53 -21.33
C GLY A 77 -8.84 -52.21 -22.63
N GLU A 78 -7.51 -52.32 -22.63
CA GLU A 78 -6.70 -52.09 -23.84
C GLU A 78 -6.89 -53.22 -24.86
N ALA A 79 -6.89 -54.48 -24.42
CA ALA A 79 -7.14 -55.64 -25.27
C ALA A 79 -8.56 -55.61 -25.84
N GLN A 80 -9.56 -55.17 -25.05
CA GLN A 80 -10.91 -54.94 -25.53
C GLN A 80 -10.93 -53.85 -26.62
N ASN A 81 -10.23 -52.73 -26.44
CA ASN A 81 -10.11 -51.71 -27.50
C ASN A 81 -9.44 -52.28 -28.76
N HIS A 82 -8.34 -53.00 -28.62
CA HIS A 82 -7.61 -53.59 -29.76
C HIS A 82 -8.45 -54.61 -30.51
N LEU A 83 -9.21 -55.49 -29.82
CA LEU A 83 -10.17 -56.37 -30.48
C LEU A 83 -11.24 -55.60 -31.25
N GLY A 84 -11.72 -54.48 -30.70
CA GLY A 84 -12.62 -53.58 -31.40
C GLY A 84 -12.02 -53.12 -32.73
N VAL A 85 -10.76 -52.66 -32.71
CA VAL A 85 -10.03 -52.20 -33.91
C VAL A 85 -9.83 -53.32 -34.93
N LEU A 86 -9.50 -54.54 -34.48
CA LEU A 86 -9.31 -55.69 -35.37
C LEU A 86 -10.62 -56.06 -36.08
N HIS A 87 -11.75 -56.08 -35.35
CA HIS A 87 -13.07 -56.31 -35.94
C HIS A 87 -13.52 -55.15 -36.84
N GLU A 88 -13.18 -53.90 -36.51
CA GLU A 88 -13.50 -52.74 -37.34
C GLU A 88 -12.79 -52.78 -38.70
N ASN A 89 -11.51 -53.17 -38.71
CA ASN A 89 -10.67 -53.18 -39.90
C ASN A 89 -10.65 -54.51 -40.65
N GLY A 90 -11.07 -55.61 -40.01
CA GLY A 90 -10.95 -56.96 -40.56
C GLY A 90 -9.51 -57.51 -40.58
N ASP A 91 -8.65 -57.04 -39.67
CA ASP A 91 -7.24 -57.44 -39.61
C ASP A 91 -7.09 -58.66 -38.69
N GLY A 92 -6.82 -59.84 -39.25
CA GLY A 92 -6.71 -61.10 -38.50
C GLY A 92 -8.03 -61.71 -38.01
N VAL A 93 -9.15 -60.99 -38.16
CA VAL A 93 -10.53 -61.46 -37.91
C VAL A 93 -11.46 -60.94 -39.01
N PRO A 94 -12.61 -61.57 -39.29
CA PRO A 94 -13.60 -61.00 -40.21
C PRO A 94 -14.04 -59.61 -39.76
N GLN A 95 -14.18 -58.70 -40.73
CA GLN A 95 -14.69 -57.36 -40.46
C GLN A 95 -16.13 -57.43 -39.95
N ASP A 96 -16.38 -56.87 -38.77
CA ASP A 96 -17.69 -56.84 -38.12
C ASP A 96 -17.80 -55.63 -37.19
N TYR A 97 -18.51 -54.60 -37.67
CA TYR A 97 -18.74 -53.38 -36.89
C TYR A 97 -19.61 -53.61 -35.64
N ALA A 98 -20.52 -54.59 -35.65
CA ALA A 98 -21.37 -54.87 -34.50
C ALA A 98 -20.55 -55.50 -33.36
N GLU A 99 -19.61 -56.39 -33.69
CA GLU A 99 -18.63 -56.90 -32.72
C GLU A 99 -17.66 -55.81 -32.25
N ALA A 100 -17.18 -54.94 -33.16
CA ALA A 100 -16.35 -53.80 -32.78
C ALA A 100 -17.04 -52.91 -31.73
N VAL A 101 -18.32 -52.56 -31.95
CA VAL A 101 -19.14 -51.79 -30.98
C VAL A 101 -19.23 -52.51 -29.64
N LYS A 102 -19.44 -53.83 -29.61
CA LYS A 102 -19.55 -54.59 -28.35
C LYS A 102 -18.25 -54.46 -27.54
N TRP A 103 -17.10 -54.62 -28.19
CA TRP A 103 -15.80 -54.52 -27.54
C TRP A 103 -15.47 -53.09 -27.11
N TYR A 104 -15.69 -52.08 -27.98
CA TYR A 104 -15.51 -50.69 -27.60
C TYR A 104 -16.41 -50.26 -26.45
N ARG A 105 -17.67 -50.69 -26.40
CA ARG A 105 -18.56 -50.40 -25.25
C ARG A 105 -18.03 -50.97 -23.95
N LYS A 106 -17.45 -52.18 -23.96
CA LYS A 106 -16.83 -52.76 -22.75
C LYS A 106 -15.62 -51.94 -22.32
N ALA A 107 -14.68 -51.65 -23.23
CA ALA A 107 -13.49 -50.87 -22.94
C ALA A 107 -13.83 -49.43 -22.49
N ALA A 108 -14.75 -48.76 -23.18
CA ALA A 108 -15.14 -47.37 -22.93
C ALA A 108 -15.82 -47.19 -21.56
N ARG A 109 -16.58 -48.19 -21.07
CA ARG A 109 -17.17 -48.20 -19.72
C ARG A 109 -16.10 -48.30 -18.63
N GLN A 110 -14.94 -48.87 -18.94
CA GLN A 110 -13.80 -48.95 -18.03
C GLN A 110 -12.90 -47.70 -18.09
N GLY A 111 -13.27 -46.69 -18.88
CA GLY A 111 -12.52 -45.45 -18.99
C GLY A 111 -11.52 -45.40 -20.14
N ASN A 112 -11.34 -46.47 -20.93
CA ASN A 112 -10.35 -46.48 -22.01
C ASN A 112 -10.62 -45.36 -23.04
N THR A 113 -9.68 -44.43 -23.13
CA THR A 113 -9.83 -43.18 -23.88
C THR A 113 -9.96 -43.40 -25.39
N ALA A 114 -9.20 -44.33 -25.95
CA ALA A 114 -9.25 -44.69 -27.37
C ALA A 114 -10.59 -45.36 -27.73
N ALA A 115 -11.07 -46.29 -26.90
CA ALA A 115 -12.37 -46.95 -27.12
C ALA A 115 -13.54 -45.98 -27.01
N GLN A 116 -13.48 -44.99 -26.11
CA GLN A 116 -14.48 -43.92 -26.06
C GLN A 116 -14.49 -43.12 -27.37
N PHE A 117 -13.32 -42.79 -27.93
CA PHE A 117 -13.24 -42.11 -29.22
C PHE A 117 -13.80 -42.98 -30.37
N ASN A 118 -13.32 -44.23 -30.49
CA ASN A 118 -13.74 -45.15 -31.54
C ASN A 118 -15.25 -45.42 -31.50
N LEU A 119 -15.81 -45.59 -30.29
CA LEU A 119 -17.25 -45.73 -30.12
C LEU A 119 -18.01 -44.48 -30.57
N GLY A 120 -17.47 -43.29 -30.32
CA GLY A 120 -18.00 -42.03 -30.85
C GLY A 120 -18.04 -42.03 -32.37
N ASP A 121 -16.97 -42.47 -33.03
CA ASP A 121 -16.86 -42.52 -34.50
C ASP A 121 -17.83 -43.52 -35.14
N LEU A 122 -18.06 -44.67 -34.51
CA LEU A 122 -19.08 -45.62 -34.97
C LEU A 122 -20.50 -45.06 -34.83
N TYR A 123 -20.80 -44.29 -33.77
CA TYR A 123 -22.09 -43.59 -33.67
C TYR A 123 -22.23 -42.41 -34.65
N GLU A 124 -21.15 -41.70 -34.96
CA GLU A 124 -21.13 -40.61 -35.94
C GLU A 124 -21.39 -41.15 -37.36
N SER A 125 -20.70 -42.23 -37.72
CA SER A 125 -20.78 -42.86 -39.04
C SER A 125 -21.98 -43.79 -39.22
N GLY A 126 -22.56 -44.31 -38.13
CA GLY A 126 -23.65 -45.29 -38.17
C GLY A 126 -23.21 -46.69 -38.56
N LYS A 127 -21.95 -47.05 -38.29
CA LYS A 127 -21.38 -48.38 -38.60
C LYS A 127 -21.54 -49.31 -37.40
N GLY A 128 -22.24 -50.43 -37.57
CA GLY A 128 -22.51 -51.41 -36.50
C GLY A 128 -23.54 -50.97 -35.44
N VAL A 129 -23.93 -49.69 -35.46
CA VAL A 129 -24.99 -49.06 -34.67
C VAL A 129 -25.76 -48.05 -35.52
N GLY A 130 -27.00 -47.73 -35.16
CA GLY A 130 -27.71 -46.63 -35.80
C GLY A 130 -26.99 -45.30 -35.58
N LYS A 131 -26.90 -44.48 -36.64
CA LYS A 131 -26.28 -43.15 -36.60
C LYS A 131 -26.93 -42.30 -35.50
N ASN A 132 -26.13 -41.81 -34.55
CA ASN A 132 -26.60 -41.00 -33.42
C ASN A 132 -25.51 -40.01 -32.99
N LEU A 133 -25.59 -38.79 -33.53
CA LEU A 133 -24.63 -37.72 -33.24
C LEU A 133 -24.63 -37.28 -31.77
N ALA A 134 -25.77 -37.35 -31.08
CA ALA A 134 -25.84 -36.99 -29.66
C ALA A 134 -25.07 -37.99 -28.78
N GLU A 135 -25.14 -39.28 -29.10
CA GLU A 135 -24.31 -40.30 -28.45
C GLU A 135 -22.83 -40.18 -28.86
N ALA A 136 -22.55 -39.89 -30.13
CA ALA A 136 -21.17 -39.62 -30.58
C ALA A 136 -20.52 -38.50 -29.75
N VAL A 137 -21.21 -37.36 -29.58
CA VAL A 137 -20.76 -36.25 -28.74
C VAL A 137 -20.51 -36.69 -27.29
N ARG A 138 -21.40 -37.51 -26.71
CA ARG A 138 -21.22 -37.99 -25.31
C ARG A 138 -19.94 -38.78 -25.16
N TRP A 139 -19.62 -39.66 -26.11
CA TRP A 139 -18.41 -40.46 -26.11
C TRP A 139 -17.16 -39.64 -26.42
N TYR A 140 -17.20 -38.78 -27.42
CA TYR A 140 -16.12 -37.83 -27.70
C TYR A 140 -15.82 -36.92 -26.52
N ARG A 141 -16.85 -36.43 -25.81
CA ARG A 141 -16.65 -35.59 -24.62
C ARG A 141 -15.89 -36.32 -23.52
N ARG A 142 -16.21 -37.58 -23.24
CA ARG A 142 -15.48 -38.38 -22.25
C ARG A 142 -14.02 -38.58 -22.65
N SER A 143 -13.76 -38.86 -23.93
CA SER A 143 -12.41 -39.05 -24.45
C SER A 143 -11.59 -37.74 -24.45
N ALA A 144 -12.21 -36.64 -24.90
CA ALA A 144 -11.60 -35.31 -24.97
C ALA A 144 -11.22 -34.76 -23.58
N GLN A 145 -12.06 -35.03 -22.56
CA GLN A 145 -11.77 -34.68 -21.16
C GLN A 145 -10.57 -35.42 -20.59
N GLN A 146 -10.23 -36.58 -21.14
CA GLN A 146 -9.02 -37.35 -20.79
C GLN A 146 -7.80 -36.96 -21.62
N GLY A 147 -7.90 -35.92 -22.45
CA GLY A 147 -6.77 -35.35 -23.17
C GLY A 147 -6.58 -35.81 -24.60
N LEU A 148 -7.38 -36.74 -25.14
CA LEU A 148 -7.16 -37.22 -26.50
C LEU A 148 -7.43 -36.13 -27.53
N ASP A 149 -6.37 -35.66 -28.19
CA ASP A 149 -6.35 -34.65 -29.24
C ASP A 149 -7.35 -34.90 -30.37
N PHE A 150 -7.46 -36.15 -30.88
CA PHE A 150 -8.45 -36.52 -31.90
C PHE A 150 -9.89 -36.28 -31.42
N ALA A 151 -10.19 -36.63 -30.17
CA ALA A 151 -11.51 -36.44 -29.59
C ALA A 151 -11.82 -34.97 -29.34
N GLN A 152 -10.82 -34.20 -28.90
CA GLN A 152 -10.93 -32.75 -28.73
C GLN A 152 -11.21 -32.08 -30.09
N TYR A 153 -10.47 -32.43 -31.14
CA TYR A 153 -10.73 -31.94 -32.49
C TYR A 153 -12.15 -32.28 -32.95
N LYS A 154 -12.56 -33.56 -32.88
CA LYS A 154 -13.91 -33.99 -33.27
C LYS A 154 -14.99 -33.24 -32.51
N LEU A 155 -14.88 -33.17 -31.19
CA LEU A 155 -15.82 -32.45 -30.35
C LEU A 155 -15.87 -30.96 -30.70
N GLY A 156 -14.72 -30.35 -30.97
CA GLY A 156 -14.60 -28.98 -31.43
C GLY A 156 -15.34 -28.73 -32.75
N THR A 157 -15.15 -29.61 -33.74
CA THR A 157 -15.85 -29.52 -35.03
C THR A 157 -17.37 -29.74 -34.92
N LEU A 158 -17.83 -30.59 -34.00
CA LEU A 158 -19.27 -30.82 -33.76
C LEU A 158 -19.92 -29.60 -33.09
N TYR A 159 -19.26 -28.97 -32.13
CA TYR A 159 -19.73 -27.69 -31.56
C TYR A 159 -19.71 -26.55 -32.59
N TYR A 160 -18.73 -26.55 -33.49
CA TYR A 160 -18.66 -25.58 -34.58
C TYR A 160 -19.83 -25.72 -35.55
N ALA A 161 -20.14 -26.95 -35.97
CA ALA A 161 -21.21 -27.23 -36.94
C ALA A 161 -22.62 -27.22 -36.31
N GLY A 162 -22.73 -27.38 -34.98
CA GLY A 162 -24.01 -27.59 -34.32
C GLY A 162 -24.61 -28.96 -34.60
N GLU A 163 -23.77 -29.97 -34.79
CA GLU A 163 -24.17 -31.33 -35.14
C GLU A 163 -24.21 -32.22 -33.89
N GLY A 164 -25.38 -32.76 -33.56
CA GLY A 164 -25.59 -33.55 -32.33
C GLY A 164 -25.58 -32.73 -31.02
N VAL A 165 -25.22 -31.45 -31.10
CA VAL A 165 -25.24 -30.45 -30.02
C VAL A 165 -25.70 -29.10 -30.57
N ARG A 166 -26.16 -28.22 -29.69
CA ARG A 166 -26.35 -26.81 -30.05
C ARG A 166 -24.99 -26.22 -30.44
N GLN A 167 -24.96 -25.48 -31.56
CA GLN A 167 -23.79 -24.75 -32.02
C GLN A 167 -23.27 -23.83 -30.91
N ASP A 168 -21.95 -23.87 -30.66
CA ASP A 168 -21.29 -23.15 -29.57
C ASP A 168 -19.83 -22.86 -29.95
N SER A 169 -19.59 -21.67 -30.51
CA SER A 169 -18.26 -21.25 -30.99
C SER A 169 -17.22 -21.19 -29.87
N GLN A 170 -17.62 -20.86 -28.64
CA GLN A 170 -16.71 -20.81 -27.49
C GLN A 170 -16.21 -22.21 -27.12
N LYS A 171 -17.11 -23.19 -27.03
CA LYS A 171 -16.72 -24.60 -26.80
C LYS A 171 -15.95 -25.17 -27.98
N ALA A 172 -16.35 -24.83 -29.21
CA ALA A 172 -15.63 -25.24 -30.41
C ALA A 172 -14.19 -24.76 -30.36
N LEU A 173 -13.98 -23.46 -30.13
CA LEU A 173 -12.66 -22.86 -30.00
C LEU A 173 -11.86 -23.55 -28.90
N LYS A 174 -12.42 -23.69 -27.68
CA LYS A 174 -11.73 -24.36 -26.57
C LYS A 174 -11.17 -25.73 -26.96
N TRP A 175 -12.00 -26.62 -27.53
CA TRP A 175 -11.56 -27.97 -27.86
C TRP A 175 -10.61 -28.04 -29.05
N LEU A 176 -10.82 -27.22 -30.09
CA LEU A 176 -9.91 -27.13 -31.23
C LEU A 176 -8.53 -26.63 -30.81
N CYS A 177 -8.46 -25.72 -29.83
CA CYS A 177 -7.19 -25.20 -29.34
C CYS A 177 -6.42 -26.23 -28.52
N LEU A 178 -7.10 -26.93 -27.61
CA LEU A 178 -6.49 -28.04 -26.87
C LEU A 178 -5.91 -29.12 -27.80
N ALA A 179 -6.61 -29.42 -28.90
CA ALA A 179 -6.09 -30.35 -29.91
C ALA A 179 -4.86 -29.77 -30.64
N ALA A 180 -4.92 -28.49 -31.05
CA ALA A 180 -3.83 -27.82 -31.76
C ALA A 180 -2.56 -27.64 -30.91
N GLU A 181 -2.72 -27.39 -29.60
CA GLU A 181 -1.64 -27.28 -28.61
C GLU A 181 -0.88 -28.60 -28.45
N GLN A 182 -1.57 -29.73 -28.59
CA GLN A 182 -0.98 -31.06 -28.62
C GLN A 182 -0.29 -31.41 -29.95
N GLY A 183 -0.24 -30.46 -30.89
CA GLY A 183 0.37 -30.65 -32.20
C GLY A 183 -0.56 -31.30 -33.23
N PHE A 184 -1.87 -31.34 -33.00
CA PHE A 184 -2.80 -31.96 -33.94
C PHE A 184 -2.99 -31.10 -35.20
N ASP A 185 -2.35 -31.50 -36.30
CA ASP A 185 -2.29 -30.76 -37.56
C ASP A 185 -3.67 -30.34 -38.09
N LYS A 186 -4.67 -31.22 -38.03
CA LYS A 186 -6.02 -30.88 -38.54
C LYS A 186 -6.68 -29.79 -37.71
N ALA A 187 -6.42 -29.72 -36.40
CA ALA A 187 -6.93 -28.64 -35.57
C ALA A 187 -6.22 -27.31 -35.88
N GLN A 188 -4.90 -27.35 -36.08
CA GLN A 188 -4.13 -26.17 -36.49
C GLN A 188 -4.58 -25.64 -37.85
N GLN A 189 -4.76 -26.54 -38.82
CA GLN A 189 -5.32 -26.23 -40.14
C GLN A 189 -6.75 -25.70 -40.04
N PHE A 190 -7.59 -26.28 -39.19
CA PHE A 190 -8.96 -25.81 -38.99
C PHE A 190 -9.00 -24.39 -38.43
N LEU A 191 -8.14 -24.09 -37.45
CA LEU A 191 -8.01 -22.74 -36.87
C LEU A 191 -7.41 -21.72 -37.85
N SER A 192 -6.66 -22.16 -38.87
CA SER A 192 -6.07 -21.28 -39.88
C SER A 192 -6.92 -21.13 -41.16
N ALA A 193 -7.71 -22.15 -41.54
CA ALA A 193 -8.37 -22.25 -42.84
C ALA A 193 -9.88 -21.94 -42.84
N THR A 194 -10.48 -21.66 -41.69
CA THR A 194 -11.95 -21.52 -41.62
C THR A 194 -12.46 -20.18 -42.16
N ASN A 195 -13.25 -20.27 -43.24
CA ASN A 195 -13.97 -19.20 -43.93
C ASN A 195 -15.36 -18.91 -43.31
N GLY A 196 -15.78 -17.64 -43.30
CA GLY A 196 -17.17 -17.12 -43.35
C GLY A 196 -18.15 -17.42 -42.20
N ARG A 197 -18.17 -18.65 -41.67
CA ARG A 197 -19.08 -19.10 -40.59
C ARG A 197 -18.37 -19.31 -39.25
N PHE A 198 -17.04 -19.44 -39.25
CA PHE A 198 -16.23 -19.40 -38.03
C PHE A 198 -15.48 -18.07 -37.97
N HIS A 199 -16.14 -17.06 -37.44
CA HIS A 199 -15.47 -15.82 -37.04
C HIS A 199 -15.56 -15.76 -35.54
N PRO A 200 -14.55 -16.28 -34.80
CA PRO A 200 -14.52 -16.05 -33.38
C PRO A 200 -14.63 -14.56 -33.15
N ASN A 201 -15.67 -14.16 -32.45
CA ASN A 201 -15.89 -12.76 -32.17
C ASN A 201 -14.86 -12.30 -31.15
N GLU A 202 -14.84 -10.99 -30.95
CA GLU A 202 -13.88 -10.33 -30.09
C GLU A 202 -13.90 -10.89 -28.65
N LYS A 203 -15.05 -11.37 -28.15
CA LYS A 203 -15.17 -12.00 -26.82
C LYS A 203 -14.52 -13.37 -26.76
N GLU A 204 -14.67 -14.18 -27.80
CA GLU A 204 -14.10 -15.54 -27.86
C GLU A 204 -12.57 -15.52 -27.88
N PHE A 205 -11.96 -14.56 -28.57
CA PHE A 205 -10.51 -14.34 -28.49
C PHE A 205 -10.06 -13.91 -27.09
N TYR A 206 -10.85 -13.09 -26.40
CA TYR A 206 -10.53 -12.69 -25.03
C TYR A 206 -10.56 -13.86 -24.05
N PHE A 207 -11.61 -14.72 -24.12
CA PHE A 207 -11.69 -15.92 -23.30
C PHE A 207 -10.51 -16.86 -23.54
N LYS A 208 -10.06 -16.99 -24.79
CA LYS A 208 -8.88 -17.79 -25.11
C LYS A 208 -7.60 -17.18 -24.52
N GLY A 209 -7.47 -15.85 -24.55
CA GLY A 209 -6.38 -15.15 -23.85
C GLY A 209 -6.37 -15.42 -22.35
N GLN A 210 -7.54 -15.45 -21.69
CA GLN A 210 -7.67 -15.80 -20.27
C GLN A 210 -7.27 -17.26 -20.00
N PHE A 211 -7.66 -18.19 -20.87
CA PHE A 211 -7.28 -19.59 -20.73
C PHE A 211 -5.75 -19.78 -20.69
N PHE A 212 -5.01 -19.20 -21.64
CA PHE A 212 -3.54 -19.29 -21.63
C PHE A 212 -2.91 -18.51 -20.48
N TRP A 213 -3.56 -17.44 -20.02
CA TRP A 213 -3.11 -16.72 -18.84
C TRP A 213 -3.10 -17.61 -17.59
N GLU A 214 -4.10 -18.48 -17.43
CA GLU A 214 -4.21 -19.46 -16.35
C GLU A 214 -3.21 -20.60 -16.47
N GLN A 215 -2.79 -20.95 -17.70
CA GLN A 215 -1.73 -21.94 -17.96
C GLN A 215 -0.31 -21.37 -17.84
N GLU A 216 -0.17 -20.11 -17.42
CA GLU A 216 1.11 -19.38 -17.36
C GLU A 216 1.83 -19.20 -18.72
N ASP A 217 1.16 -19.50 -19.83
CA ASP A 217 1.65 -19.20 -21.18
C ASP A 217 1.36 -17.73 -21.53
N ARG A 218 2.29 -16.87 -21.12
CA ARG A 218 2.18 -15.41 -21.29
C ARG A 218 2.22 -15.00 -22.75
N GLU A 219 3.01 -15.66 -23.59
CA GLU A 219 3.19 -15.26 -24.98
C GLU A 219 1.91 -15.52 -25.79
N GLU A 220 1.35 -16.72 -25.66
CA GLU A 220 0.13 -17.09 -26.39
C GLU A 220 -1.08 -16.32 -25.84
N SER A 221 -1.15 -16.11 -24.52
CA SER A 221 -2.17 -15.25 -23.89
C SER A 221 -2.20 -13.83 -24.48
N VAL A 222 -1.03 -13.18 -24.58
CA VAL A 222 -0.90 -11.84 -25.17
C VAL A 222 -1.34 -11.83 -26.63
N ARG A 223 -0.99 -12.85 -27.42
CA ARG A 223 -1.40 -12.93 -28.83
C ARG A 223 -2.92 -12.95 -28.97
N TRP A 224 -3.63 -13.70 -28.13
CA TRP A 224 -5.09 -13.76 -28.16
C TRP A 224 -5.76 -12.48 -27.63
N PHE A 225 -5.26 -11.91 -26.53
CA PHE A 225 -5.73 -10.60 -26.06
C PHE A 225 -5.54 -9.52 -27.13
N ARG A 226 -4.39 -9.51 -27.82
CA ARG A 226 -4.13 -8.55 -28.90
C ARG A 226 -5.11 -8.72 -30.06
N LYS A 227 -5.39 -9.95 -30.50
CA LYS A 227 -6.39 -10.21 -31.55
C LYS A 227 -7.77 -9.69 -31.15
N SER A 228 -8.20 -9.95 -29.91
CA SER A 228 -9.45 -9.43 -29.36
C SER A 228 -9.48 -7.89 -29.30
N ALA A 229 -8.41 -7.27 -28.80
CA ALA A 229 -8.31 -5.83 -28.64
C ALA A 229 -8.33 -5.09 -29.99
N MET A 230 -7.67 -5.64 -31.02
CA MET A 230 -7.70 -5.11 -32.40
C MET A 230 -9.09 -5.17 -33.03
N GLN A 231 -9.98 -6.05 -32.56
CA GLN A 231 -11.39 -6.09 -32.98
C GLN A 231 -12.29 -5.15 -32.17
N GLY A 232 -11.73 -4.33 -31.30
CA GLY A 232 -12.46 -3.31 -30.56
C GLY A 232 -12.98 -3.75 -29.19
N TYR A 233 -12.69 -4.97 -28.71
CA TYR A 233 -13.26 -5.42 -27.44
C TYR A 233 -12.69 -4.67 -26.23
N PRO A 234 -13.51 -3.90 -25.48
CA PRO A 234 -12.99 -3.05 -24.41
C PRO A 234 -12.26 -3.80 -23.29
N PRO A 235 -12.73 -4.96 -22.80
CA PRO A 235 -11.98 -5.74 -21.80
C PRO A 235 -10.61 -6.23 -22.30
N ALA A 236 -10.48 -6.53 -23.59
CA ALA A 236 -9.18 -6.92 -24.16
C ALA A 236 -8.26 -5.72 -24.34
N GLN A 237 -8.79 -4.58 -24.76
CA GLN A 237 -8.03 -3.33 -24.84
C GLN A 237 -7.53 -2.90 -23.46
N HIS A 238 -8.40 -2.92 -22.44
CA HIS A 238 -8.01 -2.67 -21.05
C HIS A 238 -6.92 -3.64 -20.58
N ARG A 239 -7.10 -4.94 -20.85
CA ARG A 239 -6.10 -5.96 -20.51
C ARG A 239 -4.77 -5.69 -21.20
N MET A 240 -4.77 -5.35 -22.49
CA MET A 240 -3.56 -4.97 -23.22
C MET A 240 -2.89 -3.73 -22.60
N GLY A 241 -3.68 -2.77 -22.13
CA GLY A 241 -3.17 -1.60 -21.39
C GLY A 241 -2.40 -2.01 -20.12
N ILE A 242 -2.99 -2.87 -19.28
CA ILE A 242 -2.34 -3.40 -18.06
C ILE A 242 -1.03 -4.12 -18.39
N LEU A 243 -1.04 -4.98 -19.41
CA LEU A 243 0.13 -5.77 -19.80
C LEU A 243 1.28 -4.86 -20.29
N CYS A 244 0.97 -3.83 -21.08
CA CYS A 244 1.92 -2.82 -21.51
C CYS A 244 2.47 -2.00 -20.33
N ASP A 245 1.63 -1.59 -19.38
CA ASP A 245 2.06 -0.78 -18.24
C ASP A 245 2.99 -1.53 -17.27
N ARG A 246 2.71 -2.82 -17.05
CA ARG A 246 3.48 -3.68 -16.14
C ARG A 246 4.66 -4.39 -16.80
N GLY A 247 4.68 -4.48 -18.12
CA GLY A 247 5.67 -5.26 -18.86
C GLY A 247 5.47 -6.78 -18.72
N GLU A 248 4.22 -7.24 -18.57
CA GLU A 248 3.88 -8.65 -18.40
C GLU A 248 3.62 -9.31 -19.76
N GLY A 249 4.54 -10.13 -20.26
CA GLY A 249 4.42 -10.80 -21.56
C GLY A 249 4.63 -9.89 -22.79
N VAL A 250 4.78 -8.58 -22.57
CA VAL A 250 5.20 -7.57 -23.54
C VAL A 250 6.21 -6.63 -22.87
N PRO A 251 7.11 -5.95 -23.61
CA PRO A 251 7.95 -4.92 -23.02
C PRO A 251 7.11 -3.80 -22.35
N ARG A 252 7.60 -3.28 -21.22
CA ARG A 252 6.94 -2.17 -20.53
C ARG A 252 6.92 -0.92 -21.41
N ASP A 253 5.73 -0.39 -21.66
CA ASP A 253 5.48 0.80 -22.49
C ASP A 253 4.21 1.51 -22.01
N SER A 254 4.40 2.55 -21.18
CA SER A 254 3.30 3.33 -20.61
C SER A 254 2.57 4.20 -21.65
N GLU A 255 3.23 4.62 -22.74
CA GLU A 255 2.55 5.37 -23.81
C GLU A 255 1.58 4.46 -24.58
N GLN A 256 2.02 3.24 -24.87
CA GLN A 256 1.17 2.24 -25.49
C GLN A 256 0.04 1.79 -24.56
N ALA A 257 0.29 1.72 -23.25
CA ALA A 257 -0.75 1.46 -22.26
C ALA A 257 -1.83 2.55 -22.29
N VAL A 258 -1.46 3.84 -22.30
CA VAL A 258 -2.40 4.97 -22.41
C VAL A 258 -3.26 4.88 -23.68
N LYS A 259 -2.68 4.48 -24.82
CA LYS A 259 -3.44 4.30 -26.08
C LYS A 259 -4.51 3.21 -25.94
N TRP A 260 -4.15 2.06 -25.35
CA TRP A 260 -5.08 0.96 -25.13
C TRP A 260 -6.16 1.30 -24.10
N PHE A 261 -5.79 1.92 -22.98
CA PHE A 261 -6.75 2.39 -21.98
C PHE A 261 -7.71 3.41 -22.58
N ARG A 262 -7.23 4.36 -23.40
CA ARG A 262 -8.09 5.34 -24.10
C ARG A 262 -9.12 4.67 -24.99
N GLN A 263 -8.71 3.71 -25.83
CA GLN A 263 -9.64 2.99 -26.69
C GLN A 263 -10.74 2.27 -25.90
N ALA A 264 -10.40 1.65 -24.77
CA ALA A 264 -11.37 0.97 -23.90
C ALA A 264 -12.26 1.98 -23.13
N ALA A 265 -11.65 3.05 -22.63
CA ALA A 265 -12.30 4.07 -21.80
C ALA A 265 -13.34 4.88 -22.59
N GLU A 266 -13.04 5.23 -23.84
CA GLU A 266 -13.95 5.89 -24.78
C GLU A 266 -15.17 5.03 -25.11
N GLN A 267 -15.03 3.70 -25.04
CA GLN A 267 -16.13 2.74 -25.17
C GLN A 267 -16.91 2.51 -23.86
N GLY A 268 -16.58 3.22 -22.78
CA GLY A 268 -17.29 3.13 -21.51
C GLY A 268 -16.80 2.03 -20.56
N HIS A 269 -15.62 1.44 -20.79
CA HIS A 269 -15.03 0.46 -19.89
C HIS A 269 -14.55 1.12 -18.59
N ALA A 270 -15.24 0.89 -17.48
CA ALA A 270 -15.03 1.60 -16.23
C ALA A 270 -13.59 1.48 -15.69
N GLU A 271 -13.02 0.27 -15.65
CA GLU A 271 -11.65 0.07 -15.13
C GLU A 271 -10.60 0.75 -16.02
N ALA A 272 -10.87 0.84 -17.32
CA ALA A 272 -9.96 1.54 -18.24
C ALA A 272 -10.06 3.06 -18.08
N GLN A 273 -11.25 3.58 -17.77
CA GLN A 273 -11.42 4.99 -17.41
C GLN A 273 -10.65 5.30 -16.12
N TYR A 274 -10.74 4.44 -15.12
CA TYR A 274 -9.96 4.58 -13.88
C TYR A 274 -8.45 4.56 -14.15
N ASP A 275 -7.96 3.53 -14.85
CA ASP A 275 -6.52 3.40 -15.13
C ASP A 275 -6.00 4.55 -16.00
N LEU A 276 -6.76 4.99 -17.01
CA LEU A 276 -6.42 6.18 -17.79
C LEU A 276 -6.38 7.45 -16.93
N GLY A 277 -7.30 7.58 -15.98
CA GLY A 277 -7.29 8.66 -14.99
C GLY A 277 -6.02 8.64 -14.13
N LEU A 278 -5.58 7.45 -13.69
CA LEU A 278 -4.32 7.28 -12.96
C LEU A 278 -3.10 7.68 -13.81
N MET A 279 -3.05 7.27 -15.08
CA MET A 279 -1.95 7.65 -15.98
C MET A 279 -1.80 9.17 -16.08
N HIS A 280 -2.92 9.90 -16.21
CA HIS A 280 -2.93 11.37 -16.21
C HIS A 280 -2.61 11.99 -14.85
N PHE A 281 -3.06 11.38 -13.75
CA PHE A 281 -2.80 11.83 -12.39
C PHE A 281 -1.32 11.69 -11.99
N LEU A 282 -0.65 10.64 -12.46
CA LEU A 282 0.76 10.37 -12.20
C LEU A 282 1.71 10.98 -13.24
N GLY A 283 1.20 11.27 -14.44
CA GLY A 283 2.04 11.71 -15.57
C GLY A 283 2.85 10.56 -16.18
N GLU A 284 2.34 9.33 -16.15
CA GLU A 284 2.99 8.15 -16.72
C GLU A 284 2.43 7.87 -18.12
N GLY A 285 3.30 7.81 -19.14
CA GLY A 285 2.87 7.62 -20.54
C GLY A 285 2.07 8.79 -21.14
N THR A 286 1.87 9.87 -20.38
CA THR A 286 1.20 11.12 -20.77
C THR A 286 1.72 12.26 -19.86
N PRO A 287 1.71 13.53 -20.30
CA PRO A 287 1.95 14.64 -19.39
C PRO A 287 0.98 14.64 -18.20
N LEU A 288 1.47 15.12 -17.04
CA LEU A 288 0.67 15.31 -15.83
C LEU A 288 -0.50 16.25 -16.10
N ASP A 289 -1.73 15.76 -15.92
CA ASP A 289 -2.96 16.50 -16.21
C ASP A 289 -4.09 16.13 -15.24
N PHE A 290 -4.27 16.96 -14.22
CA PHE A 290 -5.31 16.74 -13.21
C PHE A 290 -6.74 16.95 -13.76
N ALA A 291 -6.93 17.76 -14.81
CA ALA A 291 -8.25 17.98 -15.39
C ALA A 291 -8.69 16.77 -16.21
N ALA A 292 -7.78 16.18 -16.98
CA ALA A 292 -8.02 14.91 -17.66
C ALA A 292 -8.24 13.77 -16.66
N ALA A 293 -7.41 13.70 -15.60
CA ALA A 293 -7.58 12.71 -14.54
C ALA A 293 -8.97 12.82 -13.88
N TYR A 294 -9.39 14.04 -13.51
CA TYR A 294 -10.73 14.31 -12.97
C TYR A 294 -11.83 13.81 -13.90
N ALA A 295 -11.77 14.17 -15.19
CA ALA A 295 -12.80 13.80 -16.16
C ALA A 295 -12.95 12.27 -16.32
N TRP A 296 -11.84 11.53 -16.28
CA TRP A 296 -11.87 10.08 -16.37
C TRP A 296 -12.29 9.40 -15.07
N PHE A 297 -11.82 9.88 -13.91
CA PHE A 297 -12.30 9.37 -12.62
C PHE A 297 -13.79 9.64 -12.42
N ALA A 298 -14.32 10.78 -12.87
CA ALA A 298 -15.75 11.09 -12.82
C ALA A 298 -16.58 10.04 -13.57
N LYS A 299 -16.20 9.72 -14.82
CA LYS A 299 -16.86 8.68 -15.62
C LYS A 299 -16.77 7.29 -14.98
N ALA A 300 -15.61 6.95 -14.42
CA ALA A 300 -15.41 5.68 -13.74
C ALA A 300 -16.21 5.58 -12.42
N ALA A 301 -16.34 6.68 -11.69
CA ALA A 301 -17.09 6.76 -10.44
C ALA A 301 -18.61 6.68 -10.65
N GLU A 302 -19.15 7.17 -11.78
CA GLU A 302 -20.55 6.93 -12.19
C GLU A 302 -20.88 5.44 -12.34
N ARG A 303 -19.86 4.59 -12.54
CA ARG A 303 -19.96 3.13 -12.57
C ARG A 303 -19.62 2.48 -11.23
N ASN A 304 -19.62 3.25 -10.15
CA ASN A 304 -19.34 2.84 -8.77
C ASN A 304 -17.94 2.26 -8.54
N LEU A 305 -16.92 2.62 -9.33
CA LEU A 305 -15.57 2.14 -9.03
C LEU A 305 -14.98 2.81 -7.77
N PRO A 306 -14.63 2.04 -6.73
CA PRO A 306 -14.18 2.60 -5.45
C PRO A 306 -12.85 3.34 -5.58
N GLY A 307 -11.93 2.85 -6.42
CA GLY A 307 -10.68 3.55 -6.72
C GLY A 307 -10.92 4.92 -7.36
N ALA A 308 -11.84 5.02 -8.32
CA ALA A 308 -12.17 6.29 -8.95
C ALA A 308 -12.80 7.29 -7.97
N GLN A 309 -13.71 6.82 -7.11
CA GLN A 309 -14.32 7.63 -6.04
C GLN A 309 -13.26 8.11 -5.03
N LEU A 310 -12.29 7.27 -4.66
CA LEU A 310 -11.16 7.66 -3.82
C LEU A 310 -10.38 8.83 -4.44
N PHE A 311 -9.96 8.70 -5.69
CA PHE A 311 -9.15 9.73 -6.35
C PHE A 311 -9.94 11.01 -6.68
N LEU A 312 -11.25 10.92 -6.95
CA LEU A 312 -12.11 12.11 -6.98
C LEU A 312 -12.11 12.84 -5.64
N GLY A 313 -12.21 12.10 -4.54
CA GLY A 313 -12.11 12.68 -3.20
C GLY A 313 -10.81 13.45 -2.99
N VAL A 314 -9.68 12.87 -3.43
CA VAL A 314 -8.35 13.51 -3.37
C VAL A 314 -8.30 14.78 -4.21
N LEU A 315 -8.87 14.76 -5.42
CA LEU A 315 -8.89 15.92 -6.32
C LEU A 315 -9.74 17.07 -5.75
N TYR A 316 -10.93 16.77 -5.21
CA TYR A 316 -11.78 17.75 -4.54
C TYR A 316 -11.15 18.33 -3.27
N GLU A 317 -10.48 17.52 -2.45
CA GLU A 317 -9.86 17.99 -1.21
C GLU A 317 -8.75 19.02 -1.46
N ASN A 318 -8.01 18.84 -2.57
CA ASN A 318 -6.83 19.62 -2.94
C ASN A 318 -7.11 20.72 -3.97
N GLY A 319 -8.30 20.75 -4.59
CA GLY A 319 -8.62 21.69 -5.67
C GLY A 319 -7.75 21.49 -6.91
N LYS A 320 -7.53 20.24 -7.30
CA LYS A 320 -6.73 19.85 -8.47
C LYS A 320 -7.66 19.22 -9.50
N GLY A 321 -7.68 19.72 -10.74
CA GLY A 321 -8.57 19.22 -11.78
C GLY A 321 -10.05 19.63 -11.63
N ALA A 322 -10.47 19.97 -10.41
CA ALA A 322 -11.75 20.58 -10.06
C ALA A 322 -11.56 21.65 -8.96
N GLU A 323 -12.59 22.45 -8.70
CA GLU A 323 -12.59 23.39 -7.58
C GLU A 323 -12.51 22.63 -6.24
N ARG A 324 -11.90 23.27 -5.25
CA ARG A 324 -11.73 22.66 -3.93
C ARG A 324 -13.08 22.56 -3.22
N ASP A 325 -13.55 21.34 -3.00
CA ASP A 325 -14.82 21.07 -2.31
C ASP A 325 -14.66 19.95 -1.27
N PRO A 326 -14.50 20.30 0.02
CA PRO A 326 -14.38 19.32 1.09
C PRO A 326 -15.62 18.44 1.29
N VAL A 327 -16.82 18.92 0.92
CA VAL A 327 -18.07 18.16 1.09
C VAL A 327 -18.13 17.05 0.05
N LEU A 328 -17.91 17.39 -1.22
CA LEU A 328 -17.81 16.40 -2.29
C LEU A 328 -16.63 15.44 -2.07
N ALA A 329 -15.53 15.91 -1.49
CA ALA A 329 -14.42 15.05 -1.11
C ALA A 329 -14.84 13.98 -0.10
N ALA A 330 -15.52 14.38 0.98
CA ALA A 330 -15.98 13.46 2.01
C ALA A 330 -17.07 12.51 1.51
N GLU A 331 -17.95 12.96 0.61
CA GLU A 331 -18.93 12.11 -0.04
C GLU A 331 -18.26 11.06 -0.94
N SER A 332 -17.28 11.47 -1.76
CA SER A 332 -16.53 10.56 -2.63
C SER A 332 -15.75 9.52 -1.82
N TYR A 333 -15.09 9.95 -0.73
CA TYR A 333 -14.44 9.01 0.20
C TYR A 333 -15.44 8.08 0.89
N ARG A 334 -16.65 8.55 1.22
CA ARG A 334 -17.70 7.72 1.82
C ARG A 334 -18.17 6.62 0.87
N GLN A 335 -18.46 6.97 -0.38
CA GLN A 335 -18.87 6.00 -1.39
C GLN A 335 -17.79 4.91 -1.59
N SER A 336 -16.51 5.29 -1.62
CA SER A 336 -15.40 4.35 -1.72
C SER A 336 -15.21 3.50 -0.45
N ALA A 337 -15.30 4.13 0.72
CA ALA A 337 -15.11 3.48 2.03
C ALA A 337 -16.19 2.44 2.34
N GLU A 338 -17.45 2.71 1.96
CA GLU A 338 -18.58 1.79 2.10
C GLU A 338 -18.44 0.54 1.23
N GLN A 339 -17.68 0.63 0.13
CA GLN A 339 -17.32 -0.51 -0.72
C GLN A 339 -16.10 -1.30 -0.20
N GLY A 340 -15.51 -0.87 0.92
CA GLY A 340 -14.43 -1.60 1.58
C GLY A 340 -13.02 -1.04 1.34
N ASP A 341 -12.86 0.06 0.61
CA ASP A 341 -11.52 0.62 0.34
C ASP A 341 -10.85 1.13 1.63
N GLY A 342 -9.78 0.46 2.06
CA GLY A 342 -9.10 0.77 3.31
C GLY A 342 -8.43 2.15 3.34
N VAL A 343 -8.02 2.70 2.20
CA VAL A 343 -7.42 4.05 2.12
C VAL A 343 -8.51 5.10 2.26
N ALA A 344 -9.62 4.93 1.54
CA ALA A 344 -10.78 5.81 1.63
C ALA A 344 -11.39 5.81 3.04
N GLN A 345 -11.43 4.66 3.71
CA GLN A 345 -11.85 4.57 5.12
C GLN A 345 -10.96 5.42 6.03
N GLY A 346 -9.64 5.37 5.85
CA GLY A 346 -8.69 6.19 6.62
C GLY A 346 -8.83 7.69 6.34
N LEU A 347 -8.99 8.07 5.07
CA LEU A 347 -9.19 9.46 4.66
C LEU A 347 -10.54 10.00 5.15
N LEU A 348 -11.61 9.25 5.01
CA LEU A 348 -12.94 9.59 5.54
C LEU A 348 -12.91 9.71 7.06
N ALA A 349 -12.20 8.82 7.76
CA ALA A 349 -12.03 8.93 9.19
C ALA A 349 -11.31 10.23 9.59
N ASN A 350 -10.30 10.63 8.82
CA ASN A 350 -9.60 11.91 9.00
C ASN A 350 -10.58 13.09 8.76
N MET A 351 -11.43 13.03 7.75
CA MET A 351 -12.49 14.02 7.51
C MET A 351 -13.43 14.13 8.72
N TYR A 352 -13.90 13.00 9.28
CA TYR A 352 -14.70 12.97 10.51
C TYR A 352 -13.93 13.45 11.75
N TYR A 353 -12.65 13.13 11.87
CA TYR A 353 -11.79 13.55 13.00
C TYR A 353 -11.63 15.07 13.06
N HIS A 354 -11.46 15.73 11.91
CA HIS A 354 -11.28 17.18 11.83
C HIS A 354 -12.56 17.98 11.54
N GLY A 355 -13.64 17.33 11.11
CA GLY A 355 -14.87 18.00 10.68
C GLY A 355 -14.72 18.73 9.34
N ARG A 356 -13.95 18.16 8.41
CA ARG A 356 -13.73 18.73 7.07
C ARG A 356 -14.77 18.13 6.12
N GLY A 357 -15.68 18.95 5.59
CA GLY A 357 -16.73 18.49 4.66
C GLY A 357 -17.82 17.60 5.27
N VAL A 358 -17.68 17.20 6.54
CA VAL A 358 -18.66 16.43 7.33
C VAL A 358 -18.73 16.98 8.74
N GLU A 359 -19.85 16.72 9.42
CA GLU A 359 -19.96 16.98 10.85
C GLU A 359 -18.91 16.18 11.61
N ARG A 360 -18.21 16.86 12.53
CA ARG A 360 -17.11 16.27 13.29
C ARG A 360 -17.62 15.15 14.20
N SER A 361 -17.06 13.96 14.05
CA SER A 361 -17.45 12.79 14.85
C SER A 361 -16.25 11.88 15.12
N PHE A 362 -15.81 11.81 16.37
CA PHE A 362 -14.73 10.91 16.76
C PHE A 362 -15.17 9.45 16.78
N GLU A 363 -16.43 9.17 17.09
CA GLU A 363 -16.98 7.83 17.03
C GLU A 363 -16.93 7.27 15.60
N LYS A 364 -17.36 8.08 14.61
CA LYS A 364 -17.24 7.70 13.18
C LYS A 364 -15.78 7.61 12.75
N ALA A 365 -14.90 8.47 13.25
CA ALA A 365 -13.47 8.38 12.97
C ALA A 365 -12.85 7.08 13.52
N ILE A 366 -13.16 6.68 14.76
CA ILE A 366 -12.74 5.41 15.35
C ILE A 366 -13.31 4.24 14.54
N PHE A 367 -14.60 4.29 14.19
CA PHE A 367 -15.25 3.25 13.41
C PHE A 367 -14.53 3.00 12.08
N TRP A 368 -14.32 4.06 11.29
CA TRP A 368 -13.68 3.94 9.98
C TRP A 368 -12.17 3.65 10.07
N LEU A 369 -11.45 4.20 11.06
CA LEU A 369 -10.06 3.79 11.35
C LEU A 369 -9.97 2.33 11.78
N GLY A 370 -10.93 1.84 12.56
CA GLY A 370 -11.03 0.44 12.96
C GLY A 370 -11.17 -0.47 11.75
N LYS A 371 -12.10 -0.16 10.83
CA LYS A 371 -12.28 -0.89 9.57
C LYS A 371 -11.01 -0.89 8.71
N SER A 372 -10.36 0.27 8.57
CA SER A 372 -9.10 0.37 7.82
C SER A 372 -7.97 -0.42 8.50
N ALA A 373 -7.89 -0.37 9.83
CA ALA A 373 -6.89 -1.08 10.62
C ALA A 373 -7.06 -2.61 10.62
N GLU A 374 -8.31 -3.11 10.57
CA GLU A 374 -8.65 -4.54 10.40
C GLU A 374 -8.10 -5.10 9.08
N GLN A 375 -8.07 -4.27 8.03
CA GLN A 375 -7.46 -4.61 6.73
C GLN A 375 -5.92 -4.50 6.74
N GLY A 376 -5.33 -4.10 7.87
CA GLY A 376 -3.89 -4.00 8.04
C GLY A 376 -3.26 -2.68 7.60
N ASN A 377 -4.05 -1.62 7.42
CA ASN A 377 -3.52 -0.29 7.17
C ASN A 377 -2.77 0.23 8.41
N ASP A 378 -1.45 0.39 8.29
CA ASP A 378 -0.54 0.78 9.36
C ASP A 378 -0.72 2.26 9.79
N VAL A 379 -1.05 3.14 8.84
CA VAL A 379 -1.39 4.54 9.11
C VAL A 379 -2.68 4.63 9.93
N ALA A 380 -3.67 3.80 9.60
CA ALA A 380 -4.92 3.73 10.36
C ALA A 380 -4.70 3.18 11.78
N GLN A 381 -3.88 2.13 11.92
CA GLN A 381 -3.48 1.58 13.22
C GLN A 381 -2.75 2.64 14.07
N TYR A 382 -1.82 3.39 13.48
CA TYR A 382 -1.14 4.48 14.16
C TYR A 382 -2.11 5.57 14.63
N ASN A 383 -2.99 6.04 13.75
CA ASN A 383 -3.97 7.08 14.07
C ASN A 383 -4.97 6.63 15.13
N LEU A 384 -5.43 5.38 15.06
CA LEU A 384 -6.30 4.78 16.08
C LEU A 384 -5.58 4.68 17.43
N GLY A 385 -4.30 4.28 17.43
CA GLY A 385 -3.46 4.28 18.63
C GLY A 385 -3.32 5.66 19.26
N ARG A 386 -3.16 6.71 18.45
CA ARG A 386 -3.16 8.10 18.94
C ARG A 386 -4.49 8.51 19.56
N MET A 387 -5.61 8.09 18.96
CA MET A 387 -6.93 8.40 19.52
C MET A 387 -7.13 7.76 20.89
N TYR A 388 -6.75 6.49 21.06
CA TYR A 388 -6.79 5.83 22.38
C TYR A 388 -5.79 6.46 23.38
N PHE A 389 -4.61 6.86 22.91
CA PHE A 389 -3.60 7.52 23.75
C PHE A 389 -4.11 8.87 24.28
N ASN A 390 -4.80 9.65 23.45
CA ASN A 390 -5.34 10.96 23.81
C ASN A 390 -6.69 10.88 24.55
N GLY A 391 -7.43 9.77 24.40
CA GLY A 391 -8.83 9.67 24.81
C GLY A 391 -9.79 10.43 23.88
N ASP A 392 -9.48 10.48 22.57
CA ASP A 392 -10.29 11.15 21.57
C ASP A 392 -11.46 10.25 21.16
N GLY A 393 -12.67 10.52 21.67
CA GLY A 393 -13.90 9.77 21.30
C GLY A 393 -14.09 8.43 22.00
N ALA A 394 -13.10 7.97 22.75
CA ALA A 394 -13.19 6.85 23.69
C ALA A 394 -12.42 7.22 24.97
N PRO A 395 -12.68 6.58 26.13
CA PRO A 395 -11.84 6.74 27.31
C PRO A 395 -10.36 6.50 26.98
N GLN A 396 -9.47 7.27 27.61
CA GLN A 396 -8.02 7.08 27.43
C GLN A 396 -7.64 5.65 27.81
N ASP A 397 -7.05 4.94 26.86
CA ASP A 397 -6.60 3.56 27.03
C ASP A 397 -5.17 3.43 26.50
N LEU A 398 -4.22 3.52 27.43
CA LEU A 398 -2.80 3.42 27.11
C LEU A 398 -2.41 2.00 26.69
N GLY A 399 -3.13 0.97 27.15
CA GLY A 399 -2.86 -0.42 26.80
C GLY A 399 -3.22 -0.69 25.34
N GLU A 400 -4.43 -0.30 24.94
CA GLU A 400 -4.87 -0.43 23.55
C GLU A 400 -4.07 0.51 22.63
N ALA A 401 -3.73 1.73 23.07
CA ALA A 401 -2.85 2.62 22.31
C ALA A 401 -1.49 1.97 22.01
N MET A 402 -0.84 1.37 23.02
CA MET A 402 0.44 0.70 22.86
C MET A 402 0.36 -0.53 21.96
N LYS A 403 -0.73 -1.29 22.05
CA LYS A 403 -1.00 -2.41 21.14
C LYS A 403 -1.09 -1.94 19.68
N ARG A 404 -1.84 -0.87 19.41
CA ARG A 404 -1.98 -0.31 18.06
C ARG A 404 -0.68 0.28 17.53
N PHE A 405 0.07 1.00 18.36
CA PHE A 405 1.41 1.48 18.00
C PHE A 405 2.36 0.34 17.67
N ARG A 406 2.34 -0.75 18.43
CA ARG A 406 3.17 -1.94 18.15
C ARG A 406 2.81 -2.58 16.81
N GLN A 407 1.52 -2.80 16.54
CA GLN A 407 1.05 -3.37 15.26
C GLN A 407 1.51 -2.53 14.06
N ALA A 408 1.36 -1.20 14.12
CA ALA A 408 1.81 -0.31 13.06
C ALA A 408 3.35 -0.27 12.95
N ALA A 409 4.06 -0.25 14.08
CA ALA A 409 5.51 -0.19 14.13
C ALA A 409 6.18 -1.44 13.53
N GLU A 410 5.61 -2.62 13.78
CA GLU A 410 6.04 -3.91 13.21
C GLU A 410 5.87 -3.96 11.69
N ARG A 411 4.90 -3.23 11.13
CA ARG A 411 4.68 -3.08 9.69
C ARG A 411 5.57 -2.03 9.03
N GLY A 412 6.41 -1.34 9.79
CA GLY A 412 7.35 -0.36 9.27
C GLY A 412 6.95 1.10 9.48
N ASN A 413 5.79 1.40 10.06
CA ASN A 413 5.35 2.78 10.25
C ASN A 413 6.31 3.56 11.17
N ASP A 414 7.04 4.52 10.62
CA ASP A 414 8.10 5.26 11.30
C ASP A 414 7.58 6.15 12.44
N TYR A 415 6.39 6.74 12.27
CA TYR A 415 5.72 7.49 13.33
C TYR A 415 5.29 6.58 14.49
N ALA A 416 4.73 5.40 14.21
CA ALA A 416 4.39 4.44 15.25
C ALA A 416 5.63 3.93 16.00
N GLN A 417 6.71 3.64 15.28
CA GLN A 417 8.02 3.28 15.86
C GLN A 417 8.56 4.39 16.77
N TYR A 418 8.49 5.67 16.33
CA TYR A 418 8.87 6.82 17.15
C TYR A 418 8.04 6.90 18.43
N HIS A 419 6.71 6.84 18.31
CA HIS A 419 5.80 6.98 19.44
C HIS A 419 5.94 5.84 20.44
N LEU A 420 6.08 4.60 19.96
CA LEU A 420 6.31 3.41 20.78
C LEU A 420 7.64 3.52 21.54
N GLY A 421 8.74 3.86 20.84
CA GLY A 421 10.05 4.05 21.45
C GLY A 421 10.06 5.19 22.49
N LYS A 422 9.35 6.28 22.22
CA LYS A 422 9.19 7.38 23.18
C LYS A 422 8.44 6.97 24.45
N GLN A 423 7.42 6.12 24.34
CA GLN A 423 6.70 5.64 25.53
C GLN A 423 7.57 4.75 26.41
N PHE A 424 8.36 3.86 25.81
CA PHE A 424 9.38 3.08 26.54
C PHE A 424 10.45 3.98 27.18
N TYR A 425 10.85 5.07 26.50
CA TYR A 425 11.81 6.03 27.05
C TYR A 425 11.27 6.77 28.29
N LEU A 426 9.99 7.16 28.26
CA LEU A 426 9.35 7.94 29.33
C LEU A 426 8.72 7.08 30.44
N GLY A 427 8.46 5.80 30.19
CA GLY A 427 7.71 4.94 31.09
C GLY A 427 6.21 5.29 31.17
N GLN A 428 5.62 5.79 30.08
CA GLN A 428 4.21 6.19 30.02
C GLN A 428 3.38 5.09 29.34
N GLY A 429 2.44 4.49 30.07
CA GLY A 429 1.62 3.37 29.56
C GLY A 429 2.34 2.02 29.50
N VAL A 430 3.66 2.00 29.67
CA VAL A 430 4.52 0.82 29.82
C VAL A 430 5.62 1.12 30.84
N CYS A 431 6.25 0.08 31.41
CA CYS A 431 7.44 0.26 32.23
C CYS A 431 8.55 0.95 31.42
N GLN A 432 9.31 1.83 32.06
CA GLN A 432 10.46 2.47 31.42
C GLN A 432 11.49 1.42 31.04
N ASP A 433 11.85 1.41 29.76
CA ASP A 433 12.85 0.49 29.20
C ASP A 433 13.66 1.22 28.12
N HIS A 434 14.90 1.57 28.44
CA HIS A 434 15.74 2.28 27.49
C HIS A 434 16.29 1.38 26.37
N GLY A 435 16.34 0.06 26.56
CA GLY A 435 16.77 -0.90 25.54
C GLY A 435 15.71 -1.05 24.45
N GLU A 436 14.45 -1.25 24.83
CA GLU A 436 13.33 -1.25 23.88
C GLU A 436 13.14 0.12 23.23
N ALA A 437 13.28 1.20 24.00
CA ALA A 437 13.20 2.55 23.45
C ALA A 437 14.21 2.76 22.32
N ILE A 438 15.49 2.43 22.52
CA ILE A 438 16.50 2.69 21.51
C ILE A 438 16.33 1.80 20.28
N HIS A 439 15.83 0.58 20.45
CA HIS A 439 15.53 -0.33 19.35
C HIS A 439 14.53 0.29 18.36
N TRP A 440 13.38 0.75 18.85
CA TRP A 440 12.34 1.34 18.01
C TRP A 440 12.71 2.72 17.48
N ILE A 441 13.37 3.56 18.29
CA ILE A 441 13.85 4.88 17.87
C ILE A 441 14.90 4.77 16.76
N ARG A 442 15.82 3.80 16.80
CA ARG A 442 16.79 3.57 15.72
C ARG A 442 16.13 3.16 14.40
N LYS A 443 15.11 2.29 14.45
CA LYS A 443 14.34 1.90 13.25
C LYS A 443 13.68 3.12 12.60
N ALA A 444 12.96 3.94 13.38
CA ALA A 444 12.30 5.15 12.87
C ALA A 444 13.32 6.16 12.32
N ALA A 445 14.42 6.40 13.04
CA ALA A 445 15.45 7.35 12.63
C ALA A 445 16.15 6.94 11.33
N GLY A 446 16.34 5.62 11.11
CA GLY A 446 16.89 5.06 9.88
C GLY A 446 16.00 5.26 8.65
N GLN A 447 14.68 5.39 8.84
CA GLN A 447 13.71 5.70 7.78
C GLN A 447 13.62 7.21 7.47
N GLY A 448 14.38 8.04 8.18
CA GLY A 448 14.40 9.49 7.97
C GLY A 448 13.59 10.31 8.99
N ASN A 449 12.85 9.67 9.90
CA ASN A 449 11.98 10.36 10.85
C ASN A 449 12.77 11.35 11.75
N ASP A 450 12.55 12.64 11.55
CA ASP A 450 13.31 13.72 12.18
C ASP A 450 13.11 13.79 13.71
N MET A 451 11.90 13.46 14.19
CA MET A 451 11.59 13.36 15.62
C MET A 451 12.34 12.21 16.29
N ALA A 452 12.42 11.06 15.62
CA ALA A 452 13.18 9.90 16.09
C ALA A 452 14.69 10.15 16.04
N GLN A 453 15.20 10.77 14.96
CA GLN A 453 16.61 11.19 14.87
C GLN A 453 16.99 12.13 16.01
N ASN A 454 16.16 13.13 16.32
CA ASN A 454 16.39 14.00 17.47
C ASN A 454 16.40 13.23 18.79
N LEU A 455 15.42 12.36 19.03
CA LEU A 455 15.36 11.58 20.28
C LEU A 455 16.52 10.59 20.40
N LEU A 456 16.96 9.99 19.29
CA LEU A 456 18.14 9.14 19.23
C LEU A 456 19.39 9.92 19.63
N GLY A 457 19.53 11.14 19.13
CA GLY A 457 20.60 12.06 19.56
C GLY A 457 20.61 12.28 21.07
N VAL A 458 19.44 12.53 21.67
CA VAL A 458 19.29 12.69 23.13
C VAL A 458 19.68 11.42 23.89
N MET A 459 19.29 10.26 23.39
CA MET A 459 19.60 8.97 24.02
C MET A 459 21.11 8.66 23.96
N CYS A 460 21.77 8.94 22.83
CA CYS A 460 23.23 8.84 22.69
C CYS A 460 23.98 9.83 23.59
N GLU A 461 23.51 11.08 23.67
CA GLU A 461 24.12 12.13 24.52
C GLU A 461 24.07 11.77 26.01
N LYS A 462 22.97 11.14 26.46
CA LYS A 462 22.77 10.75 27.86
C LYS A 462 23.30 9.34 28.18
N GLY A 463 23.60 8.52 27.17
CA GLY A 463 23.93 7.10 27.36
C GLY A 463 22.74 6.29 27.88
N GLN A 464 21.53 6.57 27.40
CA GLN A 464 20.32 5.86 27.80
C GLN A 464 19.98 4.80 26.76
N GLY A 465 20.07 3.52 27.13
CA GLY A 465 19.86 2.39 26.22
C GLY A 465 21.06 2.10 25.31
N THR A 466 22.12 2.91 25.40
CA THR A 466 23.39 2.76 24.69
C THR A 466 24.51 3.37 25.53
N SER A 467 25.77 3.15 25.16
CA SER A 467 26.89 3.89 25.73
C SER A 467 26.81 5.37 25.34
N ARG A 468 27.22 6.25 26.26
CA ARG A 468 27.24 7.68 25.99
C ARG A 468 28.19 8.01 24.85
N ASN A 469 27.65 8.60 23.78
CA ASN A 469 28.40 8.94 22.58
C ASN A 469 27.95 10.31 22.02
N TYR A 470 28.77 11.33 22.24
CA TYR A 470 28.47 12.68 21.80
C TYR A 470 28.63 12.87 20.28
N GLU A 471 29.55 12.14 19.64
CA GLU A 471 29.77 12.23 18.19
C GLU A 471 28.57 11.65 17.43
N GLU A 472 28.08 10.48 17.85
CA GLU A 472 26.86 9.87 17.32
C GLU A 472 25.65 10.77 17.58
N ALA A 473 25.54 11.38 18.76
CA ALA A 473 24.47 12.33 19.08
C ALA A 473 24.44 13.51 18.10
N VAL A 474 25.61 14.12 17.82
CA VAL A 474 25.72 15.24 16.87
C VAL A 474 25.33 14.82 15.45
N GLN A 475 25.74 13.63 15.00
CA GLN A 475 25.35 13.13 13.67
C GLN A 475 23.83 13.03 13.53
N TRP A 476 23.15 12.49 14.53
CA TRP A 476 21.68 12.38 14.52
C TRP A 476 20.99 13.73 14.66
N TYR A 477 21.47 14.61 15.54
CA TYR A 477 20.96 15.98 15.64
C TYR A 477 21.13 16.73 14.31
N ARG A 478 22.25 16.58 13.61
CA ARG A 478 22.48 17.21 12.30
C ARG A 478 21.47 16.75 11.25
N ARG A 479 21.26 15.44 11.12
CA ARG A 479 20.28 14.89 10.18
C ARG A 479 18.87 15.43 10.43
N ALA A 480 18.43 15.47 11.69
CA ALA A 480 17.12 16.02 12.05
C ALA A 480 17.06 17.54 11.85
N ALA A 481 18.14 18.26 12.19
CA ALA A 481 18.22 19.71 12.10
C ALA A 481 18.18 20.22 10.65
N GLU A 482 18.80 19.49 9.72
CA GLU A 482 18.79 19.76 8.28
C GLU A 482 17.40 19.57 7.67
N GLN A 483 16.60 18.64 8.21
CA GLN A 483 15.18 18.46 7.87
C GLN A 483 14.26 19.53 8.47
N GLY A 484 14.78 20.44 9.30
CA GLY A 484 14.01 21.52 9.91
C GLY A 484 13.54 21.25 11.34
N ASN A 485 13.94 20.15 11.97
CA ASN A 485 13.54 19.85 13.34
C ASN A 485 14.14 20.86 14.33
N ARG A 486 13.29 21.73 14.90
CA ARG A 486 13.75 22.83 15.79
C ARG A 486 14.46 22.33 17.04
N LYS A 487 13.97 21.25 17.66
CA LYS A 487 14.61 20.67 18.85
C LYS A 487 16.00 20.15 18.53
N ALA A 488 16.17 19.55 17.35
CA ALA A 488 17.47 19.09 16.89
C ALA A 488 18.40 20.25 16.52
N GLN A 489 17.89 21.33 15.91
CA GLN A 489 18.66 22.54 15.63
C GLN A 489 19.16 23.20 16.93
N ASP A 490 18.31 23.28 17.95
CA ASP A 490 18.70 23.77 19.28
C ASP A 490 19.73 22.85 19.94
N ASN A 491 19.49 21.54 19.93
CA ASN A 491 20.41 20.56 20.50
C ASN A 491 21.77 20.59 19.79
N LEU A 492 21.79 20.64 18.45
CA LEU A 492 23.01 20.75 17.66
C LEU A 492 23.75 22.06 17.92
N GLY A 493 23.01 23.17 18.02
CA GLY A 493 23.55 24.46 18.44
C GLY A 493 24.24 24.36 19.81
N MET A 494 23.65 23.63 20.76
CA MET A 494 24.24 23.38 22.06
C MET A 494 25.50 22.52 21.98
N MET A 495 25.51 21.48 21.14
CA MET A 495 26.70 20.62 20.97
C MET A 495 27.89 21.40 20.43
N TYR A 496 27.68 22.31 19.47
CA TYR A 496 28.71 23.23 18.98
C TYR A 496 29.09 24.30 20.00
N PHE A 497 28.15 24.78 20.81
CA PHE A 497 28.41 25.77 21.84
C PHE A 497 29.29 25.21 22.97
N VAL A 498 29.04 23.97 23.40
CA VAL A 498 29.77 23.31 24.48
C VAL A 498 31.01 22.55 23.97
N GLY A 499 31.07 22.21 22.68
CA GLY A 499 32.18 21.44 22.11
C GLY A 499 32.15 19.95 22.45
N LYS A 500 30.95 19.38 22.63
CA LYS A 500 30.78 17.94 22.91
C LYS A 500 30.43 17.21 21.63
N GLY A 501 31.23 16.20 21.25
CA GLY A 501 31.01 15.42 20.03
C GLY A 501 31.33 16.15 18.72
N VAL A 502 31.64 17.44 18.81
CA VAL A 502 32.18 18.30 17.76
C VAL A 502 33.12 19.33 18.38
N PRO A 503 34.13 19.83 17.66
CA PRO A 503 34.90 20.98 18.12
C PRO A 503 33.98 22.15 18.45
N GLN A 504 34.27 22.83 19.56
CA GLN A 504 33.53 24.02 19.95
C GLN A 504 33.59 25.07 18.83
N ASN A 505 32.43 25.54 18.41
CA ASN A 505 32.30 26.50 17.33
C ASN A 505 31.06 27.37 17.55
N TYR A 506 31.29 28.58 18.08
CA TYR A 506 30.20 29.52 18.37
C TYR A 506 29.49 30.05 17.12
N GLU A 507 30.18 30.09 15.98
CA GLU A 507 29.60 30.53 14.71
C GLU A 507 28.59 29.50 14.17
N GLU A 508 28.97 28.22 14.16
CA GLU A 508 28.05 27.13 13.82
C GLU A 508 26.93 26.99 14.85
N ALA A 509 27.22 27.15 16.14
CA ALA A 509 26.17 27.19 17.17
C ALA A 509 25.15 28.31 16.90
N ALA A 510 25.63 29.53 16.63
CA ALA A 510 24.76 30.67 16.32
C ALA A 510 23.96 30.47 15.03
N LYS A 511 24.53 29.82 14.01
CA LYS A 511 23.85 29.46 12.77
C LYS A 511 22.69 28.49 13.01
N TRP A 512 22.91 27.44 13.80
CA TRP A 512 21.84 26.48 14.13
C TRP A 512 20.76 27.09 15.02
N TYR A 513 21.12 27.91 16.01
CA TYR A 513 20.14 28.66 16.80
C TYR A 513 19.34 29.67 15.97
N ARG A 514 19.95 30.31 14.96
CA ARG A 514 19.23 31.17 14.01
C ARG A 514 18.22 30.36 13.19
N LYS A 515 18.62 29.19 12.67
CA LYS A 515 17.70 28.28 11.95
C LYS A 515 16.54 27.83 12.84
N ALA A 516 16.81 27.55 14.11
CA ALA A 516 15.79 27.22 15.10
C ALA A 516 14.84 28.38 15.43
N ALA A 517 15.16 29.63 15.06
CA ALA A 517 14.41 30.83 15.43
C ALA A 517 13.46 31.40 14.35
N VAL A 518 13.65 31.09 13.06
CA VAL A 518 12.91 31.69 11.92
C VAL A 518 11.55 30.97 11.71
N LYS A 519 10.40 31.66 11.48
CA LYS A 519 10.01 32.24 10.19
C LYS A 519 8.95 33.37 10.22
N SER A 520 9.31 34.53 9.64
CA SER A 520 8.52 35.39 8.73
C SER A 520 9.45 36.44 8.09
N GLN A 521 9.15 36.91 6.88
CA GLN A 521 10.04 37.53 5.88
C GLN A 521 10.48 38.99 6.16
N SER A 522 11.79 39.25 6.08
CA SER A 522 12.49 40.14 5.12
C SER A 522 13.89 40.42 5.64
N GLU A 523 14.93 40.03 4.87
CA GLU A 523 16.25 40.68 4.74
C GLU A 523 17.31 39.65 4.34
N SER A 524 18.02 39.96 3.25
CA SER A 524 19.31 39.40 2.86
C SER A 524 20.36 40.53 2.96
N PRO A 525 21.61 40.34 2.52
CA PRO A 525 22.67 39.49 3.06
C PRO A 525 23.86 40.39 3.46
N ASP A 526 24.11 40.60 4.76
CA ASP A 526 25.35 41.21 5.22
C ASP A 526 26.11 40.24 6.14
N GLU A 527 26.76 39.28 5.48
CA GLU A 527 28.04 38.74 5.94
C GLU A 527 29.12 39.78 5.62
N LEU A 528 29.67 40.45 6.64
CA LEU A 528 31.09 40.82 6.66
C LEU A 528 31.53 41.28 8.04
N GLY A 529 32.33 40.43 8.68
CA GLY A 529 33.21 40.83 9.77
C GLY A 529 33.03 39.99 11.01
N LEU A 530 33.71 38.83 11.06
CA LEU A 530 34.44 38.37 12.26
C LEU A 530 35.20 37.06 11.97
N LYS A 531 36.07 37.11 10.95
CA LYS A 531 37.20 36.19 10.83
C LYS A 531 38.39 36.80 11.59
N SER A 532 38.31 36.85 12.91
CA SER A 532 39.41 37.21 13.82
C SER A 532 38.89 37.08 15.25
N LEU A 533 39.74 36.56 16.15
CA LEU A 533 39.50 36.27 17.57
C LEU A 533 39.07 34.84 17.87
N ALA A 534 39.85 33.87 17.36
CA ALA A 534 40.06 32.60 18.07
C ALA A 534 41.22 32.80 19.06
N GLY A 535 40.97 32.56 20.35
CA GLY A 535 42.01 32.57 21.38
C GLY A 535 41.48 32.55 22.81
N ASN A 536 41.34 31.34 23.35
CA ASN A 536 41.39 30.90 24.76
C ASN A 536 40.31 31.35 25.78
N GLY A 537 39.75 30.31 26.43
CA GLY A 537 39.37 30.24 27.84
C GLY A 537 37.85 30.30 28.08
N GLU A 538 37.21 29.20 28.47
CA GLU A 538 35.73 29.09 28.57
C GLU A 538 35.03 30.18 29.42
N ALA A 539 35.71 30.77 30.41
CA ALA A 539 35.21 31.94 31.17
C ALA A 539 35.59 33.29 30.54
N GLU A 540 36.73 33.34 29.86
CA GLU A 540 37.23 34.51 29.14
C GLU A 540 36.46 34.74 27.83
N ASP A 541 36.06 33.66 27.15
CA ASP A 541 35.28 33.66 25.92
C ASP A 541 33.82 34.07 26.17
N SER A 542 33.22 33.63 27.28
CA SER A 542 31.94 34.17 27.74
C SER A 542 32.02 35.68 28.01
N ARG A 543 33.11 36.17 28.62
CA ARG A 543 33.34 37.61 28.82
C ARG A 543 33.63 38.35 27.52
N LYS A 544 34.35 37.76 26.56
CA LYS A 544 34.60 38.34 25.23
C LYS A 544 33.31 38.48 24.44
N VAL A 545 32.42 37.49 24.50
CA VAL A 545 31.08 37.53 23.90
C VAL A 545 30.20 38.57 24.58
N VAL A 546 30.21 38.64 25.91
CA VAL A 546 29.47 39.69 26.64
C VAL A 546 30.05 41.06 26.35
N ASN A 547 31.37 41.22 26.25
CA ASN A 547 32.03 42.48 25.89
C ASN A 547 31.73 42.91 24.46
N TRP A 548 31.67 41.96 23.52
CA TRP A 548 31.24 42.22 22.15
C TRP A 548 29.75 42.61 22.10
N LEU A 549 28.89 41.91 22.86
CA LEU A 549 27.48 42.28 23.01
C LEU A 549 27.33 43.66 23.63
N ILE A 550 28.11 44.02 24.65
CA ILE A 550 28.14 45.36 25.25
C ILE A 550 28.57 46.40 24.22
N LYS A 551 29.63 46.15 23.45
CA LYS A 551 30.12 47.08 22.41
C LYS A 551 29.09 47.28 21.30
N THR A 552 28.42 46.20 20.89
CA THR A 552 27.42 46.22 19.82
C THR A 552 26.11 46.84 20.29
N ALA A 553 25.72 46.57 21.53
CA ALA A 553 24.59 47.21 22.19
C ALA A 553 24.82 48.71 22.39
N GLY A 554 26.04 49.12 22.75
CA GLY A 554 26.44 50.53 22.87
C GLY A 554 26.49 51.29 21.53
N LYS A 555 26.57 50.58 20.40
CA LYS A 555 26.43 51.16 19.05
C LYS A 555 24.97 51.33 18.60
N GLY A 556 23.99 51.01 19.44
CA GLY A 556 22.57 51.19 19.13
C GLY A 556 21.88 50.01 18.46
N SER A 557 22.41 48.78 18.55
CA SER A 557 21.69 47.60 18.03
C SER A 557 20.64 47.10 19.02
N SER A 558 19.36 47.27 18.69
CA SER A 558 18.23 46.81 19.52
C SER A 558 18.23 45.30 19.78
N LEU A 559 18.70 44.47 18.84
CA LEU A 559 18.83 43.01 19.01
C LEU A 559 19.95 42.65 20.00
N ALA A 560 21.10 43.32 19.91
CA ALA A 560 22.21 43.11 20.83
C ALA A 560 21.85 43.57 22.25
N GLN A 561 21.14 44.70 22.36
CA GLN A 561 20.61 45.22 23.62
C GLN A 561 19.59 44.24 24.25
N ASN A 562 18.64 43.68 23.48
CA ASN A 562 17.71 42.66 24.00
C ASN A 562 18.45 41.42 24.50
N ARG A 563 19.42 40.92 23.73
CA ARG A 563 20.23 39.76 24.14
C ARG A 563 21.07 40.04 25.38
N LEU A 564 21.60 41.25 25.52
CA LEU A 564 22.36 41.66 26.69
C LEU A 564 21.45 41.80 27.94
N GLY A 565 20.21 42.23 27.76
CA GLY A 565 19.18 42.17 28.79
C GLY A 565 18.99 40.75 29.33
N LEU A 566 18.82 39.77 28.43
CA LEU A 566 18.66 38.36 28.80
C LEU A 566 19.89 37.77 29.49
N VAL A 567 21.08 38.19 29.04
CA VAL A 567 22.37 37.80 29.65
C VAL A 567 22.44 38.25 31.11
N TYR A 568 22.12 39.51 31.40
CA TYR A 568 22.08 40.03 32.77
C TYR A 568 20.91 39.48 33.60
N GLU A 569 19.81 39.10 32.96
CA GLU A 569 18.68 38.44 33.63
C GLU A 569 19.06 37.04 34.12
N ARG A 570 19.73 36.25 33.27
CA ARG A 570 20.08 34.86 33.55
C ARG A 570 21.40 34.71 34.30
N GLY A 571 22.29 35.70 34.19
CA GLY A 571 23.64 35.67 34.77
C GLY A 571 24.62 34.88 33.90
N THR A 572 24.46 34.92 32.58
CA THR A 572 25.25 34.10 31.65
C THR A 572 26.56 34.83 31.30
N GLY A 573 27.68 34.43 31.91
CA GLY A 573 29.00 35.05 31.66
C GLY A 573 29.23 36.38 32.41
N VAL A 574 28.21 36.92 33.06
CA VAL A 574 28.26 38.06 33.99
C VAL A 574 27.30 37.80 35.17
N PRO A 575 27.55 38.36 36.37
CA PRO A 575 26.60 38.25 37.47
C PRO A 575 25.21 38.77 37.09
N ARG A 576 24.16 38.17 37.67
CA ARG A 576 22.80 38.66 37.50
C ARG A 576 22.70 40.09 37.98
N ASP A 577 22.13 40.95 37.15
CA ASP A 577 21.97 42.36 37.44
C ASP A 577 20.66 42.84 36.83
N HIS A 578 19.62 42.89 37.65
CA HIS A 578 18.30 43.27 37.18
C HIS A 578 18.24 44.73 36.72
N SER A 579 19.08 45.62 37.28
CA SER A 579 19.16 47.01 36.86
C SER A 579 19.75 47.14 35.45
N LYS A 580 20.84 46.41 35.16
CA LYS A 580 21.41 46.37 33.80
C LYS A 580 20.51 45.65 32.81
N CYS A 581 19.86 44.58 33.23
CA CYS A 581 18.86 43.87 32.43
C CYS A 581 17.75 44.83 31.97
N VAL A 582 17.15 45.55 32.91
CA VAL A 582 16.11 46.56 32.66
C VAL A 582 16.63 47.68 31.76
N HIS A 583 17.83 48.19 32.02
CA HIS A 583 18.45 49.23 31.20
C HIS A 583 18.54 48.81 29.72
N TRP A 584 19.05 47.61 29.46
CA TRP A 584 19.24 47.12 28.09
C TRP A 584 17.92 46.73 27.41
N TYR A 585 16.99 46.10 28.13
CA TYR A 585 15.65 45.86 27.59
C TYR A 585 14.93 47.16 27.28
N ARG A 586 15.08 48.21 28.11
CA ARG A 586 14.48 49.53 27.85
C ARG A 586 15.03 50.18 26.59
N LEU A 587 16.34 50.23 26.42
CA LEU A 587 16.97 50.77 25.20
C LEU A 587 16.48 50.04 23.93
N ALA A 588 16.44 48.71 23.97
CA ALA A 588 15.96 47.91 22.85
C ALA A 588 14.46 48.11 22.59
N ALA A 589 13.66 48.19 23.65
CA ALA A 589 12.22 48.35 23.58
C ALA A 589 11.80 49.72 23.03
N GLU A 590 12.50 50.77 23.43
CA GLU A 590 12.32 52.15 22.94
C GLU A 590 12.68 52.27 21.44
N GLN A 591 13.55 51.40 20.93
CA GLN A 591 13.86 51.27 19.50
C GLN A 591 12.88 50.39 18.72
N GLY A 592 11.81 49.91 19.35
CA GLY A 592 10.78 49.11 18.68
C GLY A 592 10.99 47.60 18.74
N ASN A 593 12.01 47.07 19.44
CA ASN A 593 12.20 45.62 19.49
C ASN A 593 11.08 44.93 20.29
N ASP A 594 10.22 44.19 19.60
CA ASP A 594 9.02 43.54 20.16
C ASP A 594 9.34 42.55 21.30
N ALA A 595 10.42 41.77 21.16
CA ALA A 595 10.86 40.82 22.19
C ALA A 595 11.35 41.54 23.46
N ALA A 596 12.08 42.65 23.30
CA ALA A 596 12.51 43.48 24.42
C ALA A 596 11.33 44.20 25.08
N GLN A 597 10.37 44.68 24.29
CA GLN A 597 9.13 45.28 24.81
C GLN A 597 8.32 44.25 25.62
N PHE A 598 8.20 43.00 25.15
CA PHE A 598 7.60 41.91 25.91
C PHE A 598 8.37 41.61 27.20
N ASN A 599 9.70 41.48 27.13
CA ASN A 599 10.51 41.20 28.31
C ASN A 599 10.45 42.34 29.34
N LEU A 600 10.47 43.60 28.90
CA LEU A 600 10.34 44.77 29.77
C LEU A 600 8.96 44.82 30.42
N GLY A 601 7.90 44.52 29.65
CA GLY A 601 6.54 44.39 30.19
C GLY A 601 6.45 43.31 31.28
N ARG A 602 7.10 42.15 31.07
CA ARG A 602 7.20 41.09 32.09
C ARG A 602 7.90 41.59 33.36
N MET A 603 8.99 42.34 33.20
CA MET A 603 9.77 42.87 34.33
C MET A 603 8.98 43.90 35.15
N TYR A 604 8.19 44.77 34.51
CA TYR A 604 7.27 45.69 35.19
C TYR A 604 6.14 44.95 35.93
N ARG A 605 5.54 43.91 35.33
CA ARG A 605 4.48 43.12 35.96
C ARG A 605 4.98 42.36 37.19
N GLN A 606 6.21 41.87 37.15
CA GLN A 606 6.83 41.09 38.23
C GLN A 606 7.53 41.95 39.28
N GLY A 607 7.82 43.23 38.99
CA GLY A 607 8.61 44.09 39.87
C GLY A 607 10.08 43.66 39.99
N THR A 608 10.63 43.02 38.96
CA THR A 608 12.01 42.52 38.95
C THR A 608 12.93 43.61 38.40
N GLY A 609 13.81 44.18 39.24
CA GLY A 609 14.68 45.31 38.86
C GLY A 609 13.95 46.64 38.64
N LEU A 610 12.64 46.66 38.83
CA LEU A 610 11.73 47.80 38.66
C LEU A 610 10.68 47.77 39.77
N ARG A 611 10.11 48.93 40.10
CA ARG A 611 8.88 48.93 40.90
C ARG A 611 7.78 48.27 40.08
N ARG A 612 7.07 47.31 40.70
CA ARG A 612 5.93 46.65 40.07
C ARG A 612 4.91 47.70 39.60
N SER A 613 4.52 47.63 38.33
CA SER A 613 3.53 48.51 37.72
C SER A 613 2.83 47.77 36.58
N ASP A 614 1.57 47.42 36.81
CA ASP A 614 0.77 46.73 35.81
C ASP A 614 0.39 47.68 34.65
N GLU A 615 0.28 49.00 34.91
CA GLU A 615 0.07 50.02 33.87
C GLU A 615 1.25 50.10 32.88
N ASN A 616 2.49 50.20 33.39
CA ASN A 616 3.66 50.19 32.51
C ASN A 616 3.83 48.85 31.80
N ALA A 617 3.51 47.73 32.46
CA ALA A 617 3.52 46.43 31.81
C ALA A 617 2.53 46.38 30.64
N PHE A 618 1.33 46.93 30.83
CA PHE A 618 0.29 47.00 29.81
C PHE A 618 0.77 47.78 28.58
N GLU A 619 1.32 48.98 28.77
CA GLU A 619 1.82 49.80 27.66
C GLU A 619 2.89 49.09 26.83
N TRP A 620 3.83 48.40 27.49
CA TRP A 620 4.90 47.70 26.80
C TRP A 620 4.42 46.43 26.11
N PHE A 621 3.50 45.67 26.71
CA PHE A 621 2.87 44.54 26.03
C PHE A 621 2.03 45.00 24.84
N LEU A 622 1.34 46.14 24.93
CA LEU A 622 0.57 46.71 23.83
C LEU A 622 1.45 46.98 22.61
N LYS A 623 2.55 47.71 22.80
CA LYS A 623 3.53 47.99 21.74
C LYS A 623 4.09 46.72 21.10
N ALA A 624 4.38 45.69 21.89
CA ALA A 624 4.90 44.41 21.37
C ALA A 624 3.83 43.61 20.62
N ALA A 625 2.60 43.59 21.14
CA ALA A 625 1.50 42.81 20.58
C ALA A 625 0.97 43.39 19.26
N GLU A 626 0.96 44.71 19.13
CA GLU A 626 0.63 45.43 17.89
C GLU A 626 1.61 45.09 16.77
N GLN A 627 2.86 44.80 17.11
CA GLN A 627 3.89 44.31 16.17
C GLN A 627 3.79 42.81 15.88
N GLY A 628 2.82 42.10 16.46
CA GLY A 628 2.57 40.69 16.17
C GLY A 628 3.13 39.71 17.20
N ASN A 629 3.80 40.17 18.27
CA ASN A 629 4.41 39.29 19.26
C ASN A 629 3.36 38.44 20.00
N ASN A 630 3.33 37.14 19.71
CA ASN A 630 2.27 36.25 20.18
C ASN A 630 2.23 36.06 21.71
N ALA A 631 3.38 36.15 22.38
CA ALA A 631 3.47 36.07 23.84
C ALA A 631 2.91 37.35 24.49
N ALA A 632 3.20 38.52 23.91
CA ALA A 632 2.61 39.79 24.34
C ALA A 632 1.10 39.84 24.09
N GLN A 633 0.64 39.35 22.94
CA GLN A 633 -0.80 39.23 22.63
C GLN A 633 -1.54 38.35 23.64
N ASN A 634 -0.93 37.22 24.06
CA ASN A 634 -1.49 36.38 25.11
C ASN A 634 -1.50 37.09 26.49
N MET A 635 -0.46 37.86 26.82
CA MET A 635 -0.41 38.64 28.05
C MET A 635 -1.44 39.78 28.07
N LEU A 636 -1.64 40.50 26.98
CA LEU A 636 -2.70 41.52 26.88
C LEU A 636 -4.08 40.93 27.01
N GLY A 637 -4.32 39.77 26.39
CA GLY A 637 -5.54 39.00 26.59
C GLY A 637 -5.80 38.77 28.09
N GLU A 638 -4.76 38.42 28.84
CA GLU A 638 -4.85 38.21 30.28
C GLU A 638 -5.10 39.49 31.07
N MET A 639 -4.40 40.57 30.74
CA MET A 639 -4.50 41.86 31.43
C MET A 639 -5.88 42.49 31.23
N TYR A 640 -6.41 42.52 30.01
CA TYR A 640 -7.78 42.95 29.75
C TYR A 640 -8.83 42.07 30.42
N ARG A 641 -8.60 40.75 30.49
CA ARG A 641 -9.54 39.83 31.15
C ARG A 641 -9.60 40.08 32.67
N LYS A 642 -8.49 40.44 33.29
CA LYS A 642 -8.40 40.66 34.75
C LYS A 642 -8.56 42.11 35.18
N GLY A 643 -8.43 43.07 34.27
CA GLY A 643 -8.35 44.49 34.60
C GLY A 643 -7.03 44.89 35.27
N GLU A 644 -5.93 44.19 34.96
CA GLU A 644 -4.60 44.49 35.49
C GLU A 644 -3.94 45.54 34.61
N GLY A 645 -3.69 46.75 35.12
CA GLY A 645 -3.03 47.84 34.37
C GLY A 645 -3.90 48.54 33.32
N VAL A 646 -5.13 48.06 33.13
CA VAL A 646 -6.16 48.62 32.24
C VAL A 646 -7.54 48.26 32.79
N SER A 647 -8.59 49.00 32.44
CA SER A 647 -9.95 48.60 32.81
C SER A 647 -10.30 47.22 32.24
N GLN A 648 -10.99 46.40 33.03
CA GLN A 648 -11.43 45.07 32.59
C GLN A 648 -12.30 45.17 31.34
N ASN A 649 -11.92 44.45 30.29
CA ASN A 649 -12.66 44.43 29.03
C ASN A 649 -12.55 43.05 28.39
N HIS A 650 -13.62 42.26 28.51
CA HIS A 650 -13.65 40.90 27.99
C HIS A 650 -13.67 40.83 26.45
N ALA A 651 -14.21 41.83 25.76
CA ALA A 651 -14.23 41.85 24.30
C ALA A 651 -12.83 42.09 23.72
N GLU A 652 -12.05 43.00 24.32
CA GLU A 652 -10.65 43.21 23.93
C GLU A 652 -9.76 42.04 24.35
N ALA A 653 -10.01 41.43 25.51
CA ALA A 653 -9.34 40.20 25.90
C ALA A 653 -9.54 39.08 24.86
N PHE A 654 -10.78 38.93 24.36
CA PHE A 654 -11.12 37.96 23.33
C PHE A 654 -10.36 38.23 22.02
N ARG A 655 -10.32 39.49 21.58
CA ARG A 655 -9.60 39.89 20.36
C ARG A 655 -8.11 39.55 20.44
N TRP A 656 -7.46 39.87 21.56
CA TRP A 656 -6.02 39.61 21.72
C TRP A 656 -5.70 38.13 21.92
N TYR A 657 -6.50 37.39 22.69
CA TYR A 657 -6.35 35.94 22.78
C TYR A 657 -6.55 35.25 21.43
N ARG A 658 -7.49 35.72 20.61
CA ARG A 658 -7.70 35.17 19.27
C ARG A 658 -6.48 35.33 18.37
N LYS A 659 -5.88 36.52 18.33
CA LYS A 659 -4.65 36.76 17.56
C LYS A 659 -3.50 35.84 18.00
N ALA A 660 -3.28 35.70 19.32
CA ALA A 660 -2.25 34.81 19.85
C ALA A 660 -2.55 33.32 19.57
N ALA A 661 -3.83 32.93 19.68
CA ALA A 661 -4.29 31.56 19.49
C ALA A 661 -4.15 31.09 18.05
N GLU A 662 -4.45 31.95 17.08
CA GLU A 662 -4.29 31.69 15.65
C GLU A 662 -2.81 31.50 15.25
N GLN A 663 -1.89 32.14 15.98
CA GLN A 663 -0.44 31.96 15.83
C GLN A 663 0.12 30.72 16.56
N GLY A 664 -0.75 29.87 17.13
CA GLY A 664 -0.34 28.61 17.72
C GLY A 664 -0.07 28.64 19.23
N VAL A 665 -0.27 29.77 19.93
CA VAL A 665 -0.03 29.82 21.38
C VAL A 665 -1.09 29.03 22.11
N ASP A 666 -0.71 27.87 22.63
CA ASP A 666 -1.58 26.90 23.29
C ASP A 666 -2.30 27.49 24.51
N ALA A 667 -1.62 28.32 25.32
CA ALA A 667 -2.23 29.03 26.44
C ALA A 667 -3.33 30.00 26.00
N ALA A 668 -3.14 30.71 24.89
CA ALA A 668 -4.14 31.62 24.34
C ALA A 668 -5.31 30.85 23.74
N GLN A 669 -5.04 29.74 23.04
CA GLN A 669 -6.05 28.82 22.52
C GLN A 669 -6.91 28.25 23.66
N PHE A 670 -6.30 27.89 24.79
CA PHE A 670 -7.03 27.47 25.98
C PHE A 670 -7.94 28.58 26.52
N GLN A 671 -7.42 29.79 26.70
CA GLN A 671 -8.22 30.90 27.22
C GLN A 671 -9.36 31.28 26.28
N LEU A 672 -9.13 31.27 24.97
CA LEU A 672 -10.17 31.50 23.97
C LEU A 672 -11.25 30.42 24.04
N GLY A 673 -10.86 29.17 24.26
CA GLY A 673 -11.80 28.07 24.53
C GLY A 673 -12.68 28.34 25.76
N GLN A 674 -12.11 28.85 26.85
CA GLN A 674 -12.88 29.21 28.05
C GLN A 674 -13.84 30.37 27.81
N MET A 675 -13.42 31.35 27.03
CA MET A 675 -14.25 32.51 26.69
C MET A 675 -15.47 32.10 25.87
N TYR A 676 -15.30 31.28 24.84
CA TYR A 676 -16.41 30.69 24.09
C TYR A 676 -17.29 29.77 24.93
N LYS A 677 -16.71 28.98 25.85
CA LYS A 677 -17.48 28.06 26.72
C LYS A 677 -18.45 28.82 27.61
N ASN A 678 -18.00 29.95 28.14
CA ASN A 678 -18.71 30.70 29.17
C ASN A 678 -19.44 31.93 28.60
N GLY A 679 -19.27 32.26 27.31
CA GLY A 679 -19.85 33.46 26.70
C GLY A 679 -19.22 34.77 27.20
N ILE A 680 -17.93 34.73 27.57
CA ILE A 680 -17.24 35.89 28.16
C ILE A 680 -16.56 36.68 27.04
N GLY A 681 -17.05 37.88 26.74
CA GLY A 681 -16.49 38.74 25.70
C GLY A 681 -16.79 38.31 24.26
N VAL A 682 -17.48 37.19 24.09
CA VAL A 682 -17.98 36.63 22.83
C VAL A 682 -19.25 35.84 23.12
N GLU A 683 -20.10 35.64 22.12
CA GLU A 683 -21.27 34.77 22.27
C GLU A 683 -20.85 33.34 22.64
N LYS A 684 -21.66 32.72 23.52
CA LYS A 684 -21.40 31.36 24.00
C LYS A 684 -21.49 30.37 22.84
N ASN A 685 -20.39 29.68 22.56
CA ASN A 685 -20.33 28.70 21.49
C ASN A 685 -19.52 27.47 21.94
N ALA A 686 -20.23 26.41 22.31
CA ALA A 686 -19.62 25.19 22.83
C ALA A 686 -18.73 24.48 21.78
N ALA A 687 -19.07 24.57 20.49
CA ALA A 687 -18.30 23.95 19.42
C ALA A 687 -16.95 24.67 19.20
N GLU A 688 -16.97 26.00 19.17
CA GLU A 688 -15.74 26.81 19.08
C GLU A 688 -14.91 26.69 20.37
N ALA A 689 -15.54 26.62 21.55
CA ALA A 689 -14.85 26.35 22.80
C ALA A 689 -14.05 25.04 22.74
N VAL A 690 -14.71 23.96 22.32
CA VAL A 690 -14.10 22.63 22.16
C VAL A 690 -13.02 22.63 21.07
N ARG A 691 -13.22 23.35 19.96
CA ARG A 691 -12.23 23.51 18.88
C ARG A 691 -10.94 24.13 19.38
N TRP A 692 -11.02 25.24 20.12
CA TRP A 692 -9.84 25.93 20.64
C TRP A 692 -9.17 25.19 21.79
N PHE A 693 -9.96 24.57 22.69
CA PHE A 693 -9.40 23.65 23.68
C PHE A 693 -8.66 22.48 23.03
N ARG A 694 -9.13 21.95 21.89
CA ARG A 694 -8.49 20.81 21.22
C ARG A 694 -7.18 21.18 20.54
N ARG A 695 -7.11 22.35 19.90
CA ARG A 695 -5.84 22.87 19.37
C ARG A 695 -4.80 23.11 20.47
N ALA A 696 -5.22 23.62 21.63
CA ALA A 696 -4.33 23.75 22.78
C ALA A 696 -3.88 22.38 23.31
N ALA A 697 -4.81 21.41 23.38
CA ALA A 697 -4.55 20.06 23.87
C ALA A 697 -3.61 19.25 22.96
N GLU A 698 -3.73 19.36 21.64
CA GLU A 698 -2.84 18.70 20.65
C GLU A 698 -1.38 19.13 20.81
N GLN A 699 -1.15 20.34 21.34
CA GLN A 699 0.17 20.87 21.67
C GLN A 699 0.61 20.51 23.11
N GLY A 700 -0.21 19.77 23.86
CA GLY A 700 0.08 19.31 25.21
C GLY A 700 -0.43 20.21 26.34
N ASN A 701 -1.32 21.18 26.07
CA ASN A 701 -1.85 22.07 27.11
C ASN A 701 -2.78 21.32 28.08
N LEU A 702 -2.24 20.97 29.25
CA LEU A 702 -2.94 20.15 30.26
C LEU A 702 -4.27 20.75 30.75
N PRO A 703 -4.39 22.07 31.02
CA PRO A 703 -5.68 22.67 31.37
C PRO A 703 -6.74 22.52 30.28
N ALA A 704 -6.36 22.62 29.00
CA ALA A 704 -7.27 22.41 27.88
C ALA A 704 -7.69 20.95 27.75
N ILE A 705 -6.75 20.01 27.91
CA ILE A 705 -7.01 18.56 27.97
C ILE A 705 -8.01 18.26 29.10
N GLY A 706 -7.78 18.81 30.29
CA GLY A 706 -8.67 18.65 31.44
C GLY A 706 -10.05 19.29 31.23
N SER A 707 -10.12 20.43 30.54
CA SER A 707 -11.39 21.11 30.24
C SER A 707 -12.22 20.37 29.20
N LEU A 708 -11.59 19.77 28.18
CA LEU A 708 -12.25 18.85 27.25
C LEU A 708 -12.78 17.61 27.98
N LYS A 709 -12.00 17.05 28.91
CA LYS A 709 -12.40 15.90 29.72
C LYS A 709 -13.57 16.20 30.67
N LYS A 710 -13.65 17.40 31.24
CA LYS A 710 -14.81 17.83 32.05
C LYS A 710 -16.05 18.11 31.19
N ILE A 711 -15.88 18.64 29.97
CA ILE A 711 -17.00 18.87 29.05
C ILE A 711 -17.60 17.53 28.59
N SER A 712 -16.77 16.50 28.36
CA SER A 712 -17.27 15.16 28.04
C SER A 712 -17.93 14.45 29.22
N GLN A 713 -17.57 14.76 30.47
CA GLN A 713 -18.18 14.18 31.69
C GLN A 713 -19.46 14.89 32.17
N SER A 714 -19.60 16.21 31.94
CA SER A 714 -20.80 16.98 32.33
C SER A 714 -21.97 16.88 31.34
N ALA A 715 -21.78 16.13 30.23
CA ALA A 715 -22.80 15.82 29.24
C ALA A 715 -23.42 14.42 29.41
N GLN A 716 -23.11 13.72 30.52
CA GLN A 716 -23.87 12.54 30.95
C GLN A 716 -24.84 12.96 32.07
N PRO A 717 -26.15 12.62 31.98
CA PRO A 717 -27.15 12.94 33.00
C PRO A 717 -26.89 12.24 34.34
#